data_AF-A0A7I8N2V4-F1
#
_entry.id   AF-A0A7I8N2V4-F1
#
_cell.length_a   1.000
_cell.length_b   1.000
_cell.length_c   1.000
_cell.angle_alpha   90.00
_cell.angle_beta   90.00
_cell.angle_gamma   90.00
#
_symmetry.space_group_name_H-M   'P 1'
#
loop_
_entity.id
_entity.type
_entity.pdbx_description
1 polymer ?
#
loop_
_entity_poly.entity_id
_entity_poly.type
_entity_poly.pdbx_seq_one_letter_code
_entity_poly.pdbx_strand_id
1 'polypeptide(L)'
;MIMSRRYSSHALSRNWKRSAPGKPQSDVRAESRKRSFFFRTAIFAPIFFLSVLTFIAPAHSGPQTEASTQVPRHRITSNATQKYQIGGHRQTYQIDDYVLRNLRTEPPTSTWIENEKAFYTDLLKGNTYDVLVVPCQTQLGGIDRAGRAIITYLMYRRLIGTTNLKIAPMPIVHRALGYRSRYYEDKDVYRLANSLGVQRIVWSYAGALPKAENIGGFYPDLKFSLIVQEGSIPFHKGSPSKIRHWESFELDRRELPSLVFESILEDVLDFIGLSEEKSVLKKVGSMMDNALKFIDPSKRKPVMQETASGTSQLELIASPTEMLHTELNDPALQSLYLQFLGILTPNSDTITREYFFVRSLEALSCLESTHPDYTLLKARAYHYLNRRPAVLQILEAPRTNAEKALQEMANGNLTEMSEFVPQITEPLMRLMADIELRDLRVLYFPSENDKYPEELLEAYPGWKFWLERRLRDSDPWHVSDNLSVKYMLDKEFPIAGVSLEDTVQAAMATGEFESRRLEFELLVHEHIKIVLGSDTVMLSEAMGTPAPGFYDYLMLIDAIGESNLHGLVRYYGWIQGKPEVAVDLVKAMETVYKDHPEFTAMIAHFQNVRRKKLKNPERQMVINDAYERALSALWWCGGQERISHSAIPCVRKLKGRVKPARPSFLLYNSEKAVYKLDYPPRADYACQNKKNLARDLNWAHALFPAVKKLQNQHLEKREFDQARAVLEKYSHRFHGHPDQLWLEALQAACEGNEQKAAEIYSKEIAEGNTTWTAYWALGRHYIRQGQYEKAGALFLSYPRIQPESEYNAVGQSSYAELGGSQLFWRGAYQQAIPLYEISAGLQTGSGSSLASEARLYMLKGDWAASAKTFLQNARRYNYPPAYRDYMSLLHLIGQDEPSWAVFNSLLGRYRTPEIWTAASVGHRILQTDTQKIGRWLKNINGIHHRSRKLNYPSRYAVLCMIDRPPNRELAALADELDDRSGYNVVRSGYLSGSNGELLGHLDTEKMVAFYKSRKETPSFYGSFAQAYVALQQKQYQKAFDRLQARSIYYSYTTKYFGSCLLSYYIWAAVKSGNTDQAKLTLAEAEKEQNPLNSEFNLKLGEAAHAGGLGNHDEAISHLKRAFGVRPHTRLRPIYPWYQIVEMCEWLYEDSGNQQYLDLALKWSREYQIIQPMFAWAYAVEAKYSKNPDERRRALRYALYLDRQSARLQGIPETEKAAAETWLRKNNLFAPKLSNEAKLRMGT
;
A
#
# COMPACT_ATOMS: atom_id res chain seq x y z
N MET A 1 31.85 14.64 -27.26
CA MET A 1 32.98 13.96 -26.56
C MET A 1 32.36 13.03 -25.52
N ILE A 2 32.74 11.75 -25.44
CA ILE A 2 31.92 10.73 -24.74
C ILE A 2 32.40 10.51 -23.29
N MET A 3 31.50 10.75 -22.33
CA MET A 3 31.64 10.36 -20.92
C MET A 3 30.30 9.82 -20.39
N SER A 4 30.09 8.51 -20.54
CA SER A 4 29.03 7.78 -19.83
C SER A 4 29.62 6.54 -19.17
N ARG A 5 29.72 6.52 -17.83
CA ARG A 5 30.18 5.34 -17.08
C ARG A 5 29.40 5.08 -15.79
N ARG A 6 28.71 3.95 -15.81
CA ARG A 6 28.27 3.07 -14.71
C ARG A 6 28.89 3.40 -13.33
N TYR A 7 28.05 3.77 -12.37
CA TYR A 7 28.41 3.76 -10.94
C TYR A 7 28.35 2.33 -10.38
N SER A 8 29.48 1.62 -10.40
CA SER A 8 29.66 0.36 -9.67
C SER A 8 30.37 0.61 -8.34
N SER A 9 29.65 0.52 -7.21
CA SER A 9 30.20 0.79 -5.88
C SER A 9 31.05 -0.37 -5.34
N HIS A 10 32.37 -0.25 -5.44
CA HIS A 10 33.33 -1.18 -4.83
C HIS A 10 34.62 -0.50 -4.38
N ALA A 11 35.37 -1.22 -3.52
CA ALA A 11 36.70 -0.91 -2.99
C ALA A 11 36.83 0.31 -2.03
N LEU A 12 36.94 0.01 -0.72
CA LEU A 12 37.89 0.68 0.16
C LEU A 12 38.29 -0.23 1.34
N SER A 13 39.27 -1.12 1.12
CA SER A 13 40.01 -1.75 2.23
C SER A 13 41.37 -2.28 1.75
N ARG A 14 42.34 -2.37 2.68
CA ARG A 14 43.71 -2.91 2.53
C ARG A 14 44.68 -2.10 1.66
N ASN A 15 45.52 -1.31 2.33
CA ASN A 15 46.96 -1.46 2.15
C ASN A 15 47.68 -1.14 3.47
N TRP A 16 48.53 -2.06 3.93
CA TRP A 16 49.34 -1.89 5.16
C TRP A 16 50.62 -2.72 5.01
N LYS A 17 51.77 -2.05 4.95
CA LYS A 17 53.11 -2.67 5.01
C LYS A 17 53.98 -1.88 6.00
N ARG A 18 54.99 -2.56 6.55
CA ARG A 18 55.75 -2.14 7.73
C ARG A 18 56.98 -1.30 7.38
N SER A 19 57.26 -0.31 8.22
CA SER A 19 58.61 0.15 8.58
C SER A 19 58.60 0.79 9.97
N ALA A 20 59.69 0.68 10.71
CA ALA A 20 59.86 1.13 12.10
C ALA A 20 61.37 1.35 12.38
N PRO A 21 61.83 1.73 13.59
CA PRO A 21 61.20 2.49 14.68
C PRO A 21 61.98 3.77 15.05
N GLY A 22 61.44 4.63 15.94
CA GLY A 22 62.15 5.75 16.57
C GLY A 22 61.84 5.83 18.08
N LYS A 23 62.81 6.28 18.90
CA LYS A 23 62.71 6.32 20.39
C LYS A 23 62.47 7.75 20.96
N PRO A 24 62.09 7.90 22.24
CA PRO A 24 61.36 9.09 22.73
C PRO A 24 62.13 10.01 23.70
N GLN A 25 61.63 11.24 23.82
CA GLN A 25 61.73 12.25 24.91
C GLN A 25 60.76 13.41 24.54
N SER A 26 60.20 14.26 25.41
CA SER A 26 60.13 14.35 26.88
C SER A 26 58.91 15.24 27.28
N ASP A 27 58.65 15.44 28.57
CA ASP A 27 57.52 16.21 29.11
C ASP A 27 57.45 17.70 28.71
N VAL A 28 56.24 18.28 28.70
CA VAL A 28 55.76 19.30 29.68
C VAL A 28 54.28 19.68 29.42
N ARG A 29 53.63 20.32 30.41
CA ARG A 29 52.16 20.51 30.56
C ARG A 29 51.55 21.66 29.74
N ALA A 30 50.23 21.54 29.48
CA ALA A 30 49.15 22.51 29.81
C ALA A 30 48.25 23.08 28.68
N GLU A 31 47.01 23.37 29.09
CA GLU A 31 45.99 24.32 28.56
C GLU A 31 45.33 24.18 27.16
N SER A 32 44.32 23.29 27.13
CA SER A 32 42.90 23.69 26.93
C SER A 32 42.22 23.67 25.53
N ARG A 33 40.88 23.70 25.60
CA ARG A 33 39.86 24.03 24.56
C ARG A 33 39.59 23.06 23.39
N LYS A 34 38.57 22.22 23.63
CA LYS A 34 37.40 21.96 22.77
C LYS A 34 37.64 21.57 21.28
N ARG A 35 37.44 20.29 20.97
CA ARG A 35 36.45 19.80 19.96
C ARG A 35 36.22 18.30 20.12
N SER A 36 34.98 17.89 20.35
CA SER A 36 34.59 16.49 20.58
C SER A 36 34.22 15.78 19.27
N PHE A 37 34.92 14.69 18.96
CA PHE A 37 34.62 13.80 17.84
C PHE A 37 33.24 13.12 18.00
N PHE A 38 32.48 12.98 16.91
CA PHE A 38 31.26 12.17 16.87
C PHE A 38 31.13 11.40 15.56
N PHE A 39 31.60 10.15 15.54
CA PHE A 39 31.39 9.22 14.42
C PHE A 39 30.02 8.53 14.58
N ARG A 40 29.05 8.83 13.70
CA ARG A 40 27.78 8.08 13.59
C ARG A 40 27.23 8.06 12.17
N THR A 41 27.33 6.91 11.51
CA THR A 41 26.65 6.60 10.24
C THR A 41 25.84 5.31 10.39
N ALA A 42 24.55 5.36 10.07
CA ALA A 42 23.64 4.21 10.05
C ALA A 42 22.49 4.46 9.06
N ILE A 43 22.25 3.52 8.14
CA ILE A 43 21.42 3.69 6.93
C ILE A 43 20.60 2.40 6.70
N PHE A 44 19.28 2.42 6.91
CA PHE A 44 18.43 1.21 6.99
C PHE A 44 17.02 1.40 6.38
N ALA A 45 16.39 0.29 5.93
CA ALA A 45 15.37 0.23 4.87
C ALA A 45 14.05 -0.56 5.23
N PRO A 46 13.07 -0.78 4.31
CA PRO A 46 11.62 -0.82 4.64
C PRO A 46 10.94 -2.19 4.86
N ILE A 47 9.67 -2.15 5.32
CA ILE A 47 8.70 -3.27 5.43
C ILE A 47 7.26 -2.76 5.22
N PHE A 48 6.39 -3.53 4.54
CA PHE A 48 4.95 -3.24 4.35
C PHE A 48 4.04 -4.43 4.73
N PHE A 49 3.21 -4.30 5.79
CA PHE A 49 1.76 -4.64 5.84
C PHE A 49 1.16 -4.53 7.27
N LEU A 50 -0.13 -4.13 7.34
CA LEU A 50 -1.08 -4.15 8.50
C LEU A 50 -0.73 -3.40 9.83
N SER A 51 -1.72 -2.71 10.42
CA SER A 51 -1.58 -1.95 11.70
C SER A 51 -2.89 -1.32 12.21
N VAL A 52 -3.00 -0.99 13.52
CA VAL A 52 -4.10 -0.17 14.12
C VAL A 52 -3.67 0.77 15.29
N LEU A 53 -4.43 0.97 16.39
CA LEU A 53 -4.36 2.12 17.33
C LEU A 53 -3.68 1.81 18.73
N THR A 54 -4.11 2.13 19.98
CA THR A 54 -5.24 2.89 20.60
C THR A 54 -4.82 3.42 22.01
N PHE A 55 -5.77 4.03 22.75
CA PHE A 55 -5.67 4.75 24.03
C PHE A 55 -6.87 4.39 24.94
N ILE A 56 -7.02 4.79 26.21
CA ILE A 56 -6.29 5.78 27.04
C ILE A 56 -5.85 5.19 28.41
N ALA A 57 -5.95 5.94 29.53
CA ALA A 57 -5.54 5.56 30.89
C ALA A 57 -6.31 6.42 31.96
N PRO A 58 -6.36 6.00 33.24
CA PRO A 58 -6.99 6.74 34.36
C PRO A 58 -6.03 7.73 35.07
N ALA A 59 -6.51 8.40 36.14
CA ALA A 59 -5.84 9.50 36.86
C ALA A 59 -5.49 9.17 38.34
N HIS A 60 -4.87 10.12 39.04
CA HIS A 60 -4.65 10.12 40.50
C HIS A 60 -5.24 11.37 41.19
N SER A 61 -5.49 11.25 42.49
CA SER A 61 -5.95 12.27 43.46
C SER A 61 -4.88 13.34 43.79
N GLY A 62 -5.16 14.49 44.41
CA GLY A 62 -6.36 15.11 45.02
C GLY A 62 -5.91 16.47 45.66
N PRO A 63 -6.58 17.08 46.67
CA PRO A 63 -7.91 16.85 47.26
C PRO A 63 -8.81 18.13 47.31
N GLN A 64 -9.96 18.02 48.01
CA GLN A 64 -10.92 19.03 48.52
C GLN A 64 -10.79 20.54 48.17
N THR A 65 -11.93 21.11 47.70
CA THR A 65 -12.69 22.15 48.42
C THR A 65 -14.13 22.17 47.92
N GLU A 66 -15.07 22.74 48.70
CA GLU A 66 -16.51 22.68 48.41
C GLU A 66 -17.01 23.94 47.69
N ALA A 67 -17.84 23.76 46.67
CA ALA A 67 -18.81 24.75 46.19
C ALA A 67 -19.91 24.02 45.40
N SER A 68 -21.18 24.38 45.63
CA SER A 68 -22.33 23.75 44.95
C SER A 68 -22.80 24.58 43.75
N THR A 69 -23.18 23.90 42.67
CA THR A 69 -24.11 24.44 41.66
C THR A 69 -24.63 23.28 40.80
N GLN A 70 -25.94 23.18 40.63
CA GLN A 70 -26.56 22.16 39.78
C GLN A 70 -26.68 22.69 38.34
N VAL A 71 -26.34 21.86 37.35
CA VAL A 71 -26.63 22.12 35.93
C VAL A 71 -27.21 20.83 35.32
N PRO A 72 -28.41 20.86 34.70
CA PRO A 72 -29.08 19.64 34.24
C PRO A 72 -28.43 19.06 32.97
N ARG A 73 -28.28 17.73 32.93
CA ARG A 73 -27.84 17.01 31.73
C ARG A 73 -29.02 16.77 30.78
N HIS A 74 -29.08 17.50 29.67
CA HIS A 74 -30.05 17.21 28.62
C HIS A 74 -29.82 15.81 28.01
N ARG A 75 -30.91 15.04 27.94
CA ARG A 75 -30.94 13.66 27.46
C ARG A 75 -31.37 13.66 25.98
N ILE A 76 -30.41 13.69 25.06
CA ILE A 76 -30.71 13.68 23.61
C ILE A 76 -31.24 12.29 23.21
N THR A 77 -32.54 12.19 22.99
CA THR A 77 -33.21 11.02 22.42
C THR A 77 -33.19 11.10 20.89
N SER A 78 -32.76 10.03 20.23
CA SER A 78 -32.71 9.96 18.77
C SER A 78 -34.08 9.62 18.17
N ASN A 79 -34.89 10.64 17.89
CA ASN A 79 -36.05 10.57 17.01
C ASN A 79 -36.28 11.95 16.37
N ALA A 80 -35.90 12.12 15.10
CA ALA A 80 -35.90 13.42 14.42
C ALA A 80 -36.19 13.29 12.91
N THR A 81 -37.25 12.57 12.54
CA THR A 81 -37.81 12.63 11.17
C THR A 81 -38.79 13.80 11.05
N GLN A 82 -38.37 14.99 11.49
CA GLN A 82 -39.22 16.16 11.63
C GLN A 82 -39.35 16.88 10.29
N LYS A 83 -40.49 16.67 9.59
CA LYS A 83 -40.83 17.43 8.38
C LYS A 83 -41.00 18.91 8.72
N TYR A 84 -40.02 19.73 8.37
CA TYR A 84 -40.17 21.19 8.40
C TYR A 84 -41.09 21.63 7.26
N GLN A 85 -42.33 21.97 7.58
CA GLN A 85 -43.13 22.87 6.74
C GLN A 85 -42.75 24.31 7.09
N ILE A 86 -42.01 24.95 6.19
CA ILE A 86 -41.82 26.41 6.15
C ILE A 86 -42.56 26.89 4.89
N GLY A 87 -43.30 27.99 5.01
CA GLY A 87 -44.36 28.33 4.06
C GLY A 87 -43.90 28.86 2.69
N GLY A 88 -44.80 28.77 1.71
CA GLY A 88 -44.82 29.60 0.50
C GLY A 88 -43.84 29.23 -0.62
N HIS A 89 -42.56 29.01 -0.32
CA HIS A 89 -41.52 28.91 -1.35
C HIS A 89 -40.81 27.55 -1.40
N ARG A 90 -40.73 26.97 -2.61
CA ARG A 90 -39.91 25.79 -2.90
C ARG A 90 -38.41 26.12 -2.81
N GLN A 91 -37.84 26.15 -1.60
CA GLN A 91 -36.39 26.11 -1.43
C GLN A 91 -35.87 24.71 -1.74
N THR A 92 -35.47 24.49 -2.99
CA THR A 92 -34.88 23.24 -3.46
C THR A 92 -33.50 23.02 -2.86
N TYR A 93 -33.35 21.90 -2.13
CA TYR A 93 -32.10 21.18 -1.86
C TYR A 93 -30.84 22.03 -1.55
N GLN A 94 -30.88 22.88 -0.53
CA GLN A 94 -29.66 23.50 0.01
C GLN A 94 -28.74 22.53 0.78
N ILE A 95 -29.11 21.27 1.01
CA ILE A 95 -28.55 20.44 2.11
C ILE A 95 -27.02 20.27 2.08
N ASP A 96 -26.41 19.86 0.96
CA ASP A 96 -24.94 19.67 0.92
C ASP A 96 -24.18 21.00 0.94
N ASP A 97 -24.72 22.04 0.31
CA ASP A 97 -24.13 23.38 0.29
C ASP A 97 -24.26 24.06 1.67
N TYR A 98 -25.36 23.80 2.38
CA TYR A 98 -25.56 24.16 3.78
C TYR A 98 -24.60 23.41 4.70
N VAL A 99 -24.31 22.13 4.46
CA VAL A 99 -23.27 21.39 5.20
C VAL A 99 -21.89 22.01 4.93
N LEU A 100 -21.51 22.25 3.67
CA LEU A 100 -20.20 22.78 3.32
C LEU A 100 -20.00 24.23 3.82
N ARG A 101 -20.96 25.13 3.63
CA ARG A 101 -20.87 26.54 4.07
C ARG A 101 -20.93 26.69 5.60
N ASN A 102 -21.67 25.85 6.31
CA ASN A 102 -21.74 25.92 7.79
C ASN A 102 -20.58 25.19 8.50
N LEU A 103 -19.62 24.58 7.79
CA LEU A 103 -18.43 24.00 8.42
C LEU A 103 -17.57 25.04 9.15
N ARG A 104 -17.60 26.32 8.71
CA ARG A 104 -17.05 27.54 9.36
C ARG A 104 -15.62 27.53 9.91
N THR A 105 -14.85 26.45 9.80
CA THR A 105 -13.38 26.54 9.80
C THR A 105 -12.94 26.88 8.39
N GLU A 106 -12.35 28.06 8.21
CA GLU A 106 -11.74 28.45 6.94
C GLU A 106 -10.74 27.38 6.48
N PRO A 107 -10.62 27.14 5.16
CA PRO A 107 -9.65 26.19 4.64
C PRO A 107 -8.24 26.55 5.13
N PRO A 108 -7.35 25.56 5.36
CA PRO A 108 -5.94 25.91 5.51
C PRO A 108 -5.48 26.57 4.21
N THR A 109 -4.85 27.74 4.28
CA THR A 109 -4.21 28.33 3.10
C THR A 109 -2.96 27.52 2.74
N SER A 110 -2.70 27.35 1.45
CA SER A 110 -1.45 26.80 0.94
C SER A 110 -0.62 27.93 0.37
N THR A 111 0.60 28.14 0.86
CA THR A 111 1.52 29.13 0.30
C THR A 111 1.71 28.89 -1.20
N TRP A 112 1.93 27.63 -1.61
CA TRP A 112 2.01 27.23 -3.02
C TRP A 112 0.81 27.66 -3.86
N ILE A 113 -0.42 27.37 -3.41
CA ILE A 113 -1.62 27.65 -4.22
C ILE A 113 -1.86 29.16 -4.34
N GLU A 114 -1.60 29.95 -3.30
CA GLU A 114 -1.75 31.41 -3.39
C GLU A 114 -0.62 32.04 -4.23
N ASN A 115 0.61 31.49 -4.21
CA ASN A 115 1.69 31.90 -5.11
C ASN A 115 1.36 31.57 -6.59
N GLU A 116 0.85 30.36 -6.86
CA GLU A 116 0.33 29.97 -8.18
C GLU A 116 -0.76 30.94 -8.66
N LYS A 117 -1.78 31.17 -7.82
CA LYS A 117 -2.90 32.08 -8.13
C LYS A 117 -2.42 33.49 -8.43
N ALA A 118 -1.48 34.03 -7.64
CA ALA A 118 -0.89 35.34 -7.86
C ALA A 118 -0.13 35.41 -9.20
N PHE A 119 0.83 34.51 -9.43
CA PHE A 119 1.63 34.47 -10.66
C PHE A 119 0.75 34.38 -11.92
N TYR A 120 -0.21 33.44 -11.95
CA TYR A 120 -1.09 33.27 -13.12
C TYR A 120 -2.15 34.38 -13.24
N THR A 121 -2.47 35.10 -12.16
CA THR A 121 -3.24 36.36 -12.23
C THR A 121 -2.40 37.46 -12.89
N ASP A 122 -1.12 37.57 -12.54
CA ASP A 122 -0.22 38.59 -13.09
C ASP A 122 0.08 38.40 -14.58
N LEU A 123 0.23 37.15 -15.05
CA LEU A 123 0.32 36.86 -16.49
C LEU A 123 -0.91 37.31 -17.28
N LEU A 124 -2.11 37.24 -16.69
CA LEU A 124 -3.34 37.68 -17.35
C LEU A 124 -3.44 39.21 -17.47
N LYS A 125 -2.92 39.96 -16.49
CA LYS A 125 -3.01 41.44 -16.44
C LYS A 125 -2.34 42.17 -17.62
N GLY A 126 -1.44 41.51 -18.36
CA GLY A 126 -0.83 42.07 -19.56
C GLY A 126 -1.81 42.29 -20.72
N ASN A 127 -3.02 41.75 -20.65
CA ASN A 127 -4.02 41.77 -21.71
C ASN A 127 -5.40 42.21 -21.19
N THR A 128 -6.21 42.82 -22.06
CA THR A 128 -7.63 43.13 -21.80
C THR A 128 -8.54 42.06 -22.39
N TYR A 129 -9.59 41.71 -21.64
CA TYR A 129 -10.58 40.69 -22.02
C TYR A 129 -11.99 41.23 -21.77
N ASP A 130 -12.96 40.83 -22.60
CA ASP A 130 -14.37 41.20 -22.44
C ASP A 130 -15.10 40.24 -21.50
N VAL A 131 -14.72 38.96 -21.51
CA VAL A 131 -15.40 37.87 -20.79
C VAL A 131 -14.42 37.05 -19.95
N LEU A 132 -14.76 36.87 -18.66
CA LEU A 132 -14.16 35.86 -17.80
C LEU A 132 -15.08 34.63 -17.71
N VAL A 133 -14.62 33.49 -18.23
CA VAL A 133 -15.27 32.19 -18.01
C VAL A 133 -14.71 31.57 -16.73
N VAL A 134 -15.57 31.33 -15.74
CA VAL A 134 -15.18 30.67 -14.49
C VAL A 134 -15.17 29.15 -14.71
N PRO A 135 -14.11 28.40 -14.31
CA PRO A 135 -14.07 26.96 -14.46
C PRO A 135 -15.25 26.29 -13.73
N CYS A 136 -15.83 25.27 -14.35
CA CYS A 136 -17.05 24.65 -13.86
C CYS A 136 -16.91 24.10 -12.42
N GLN A 137 -17.86 24.48 -11.57
CA GLN A 137 -17.88 24.15 -10.14
C GLN A 137 -18.85 22.99 -9.86
N THR A 138 -18.61 22.23 -8.80
CA THR A 138 -19.56 21.19 -8.38
C THR A 138 -20.80 21.77 -7.72
N GLN A 139 -21.97 21.18 -7.92
CA GLN A 139 -23.17 21.44 -7.12
C GLN A 139 -23.69 20.12 -6.53
N LEU A 140 -23.93 20.04 -5.21
CA LEU A 140 -24.36 18.79 -4.54
C LEU A 140 -23.40 17.60 -4.81
N GLY A 141 -23.89 16.48 -5.36
CA GLY A 141 -23.05 15.36 -5.79
C GLY A 141 -22.11 15.78 -6.92
N GLY A 142 -20.81 15.62 -6.73
CA GLY A 142 -19.81 16.22 -7.62
C GLY A 142 -19.72 15.56 -8.99
N ILE A 143 -19.61 16.36 -10.05
CA ILE A 143 -18.91 15.91 -11.26
C ILE A 143 -17.41 15.92 -10.96
N ASP A 144 -16.70 14.90 -11.45
CA ASP A 144 -15.24 14.82 -11.29
C ASP A 144 -14.48 15.97 -11.99
N ARG A 145 -13.20 16.20 -11.67
CA ARG A 145 -12.41 17.31 -12.24
C ARG A 145 -12.39 17.29 -13.77
N ALA A 146 -12.13 16.13 -14.36
CA ALA A 146 -12.10 15.96 -15.81
C ALA A 146 -13.44 16.33 -16.47
N GLY A 147 -14.58 15.93 -15.89
CA GLY A 147 -15.90 16.26 -16.43
C GLY A 147 -16.18 17.76 -16.41
N ARG A 148 -15.84 18.43 -15.29
CA ARG A 148 -15.94 19.89 -15.16
C ARG A 148 -15.00 20.62 -16.13
N ALA A 149 -13.80 20.09 -16.34
CA ALA A 149 -12.87 20.63 -17.34
C ALA A 149 -13.46 20.56 -18.76
N ILE A 150 -13.94 19.39 -19.21
CA ILE A 150 -14.57 19.25 -20.54
C ILE A 150 -15.74 20.24 -20.72
N ILE A 151 -16.65 20.32 -19.74
CA ILE A 151 -17.78 21.27 -19.74
C ILE A 151 -17.29 22.71 -19.92
N THR A 152 -16.23 23.08 -19.21
CA THR A 152 -15.63 24.43 -19.29
C THR A 152 -15.02 24.70 -20.67
N TYR A 153 -14.21 23.78 -21.19
CA TYR A 153 -13.50 23.96 -22.45
C TYR A 153 -14.42 23.92 -23.67
N LEU A 154 -15.47 23.08 -23.67
CA LEU A 154 -16.53 23.12 -24.69
C LEU A 154 -17.20 24.49 -24.75
N MET A 155 -17.59 25.05 -23.60
CA MET A 155 -18.19 26.39 -23.51
C MET A 155 -17.21 27.48 -23.94
N TYR A 156 -15.96 27.44 -23.45
CA TYR A 156 -14.90 28.41 -23.78
C TYR A 156 -14.61 28.44 -25.29
N ARG A 157 -14.36 27.28 -25.93
CA ARG A 157 -14.12 27.22 -27.36
C ARG A 157 -15.31 27.64 -28.18
N ARG A 158 -16.51 27.22 -27.81
CA ARG A 158 -17.71 27.55 -28.57
C ARG A 158 -17.97 29.05 -28.54
N LEU A 159 -17.74 29.72 -27.42
CA LEU A 159 -17.81 31.19 -27.31
C LEU A 159 -16.77 31.90 -28.18
N ILE A 160 -15.51 31.44 -28.20
CA ILE A 160 -14.47 31.98 -29.11
C ILE A 160 -14.85 31.76 -30.58
N GLY A 161 -15.38 30.57 -30.91
CA GLY A 161 -15.77 30.22 -32.28
C GLY A 161 -17.09 30.86 -32.77
N THR A 162 -17.83 31.58 -31.92
CA THR A 162 -19.10 32.23 -32.31
C THR A 162 -19.16 33.73 -32.02
N THR A 163 -18.12 34.34 -31.45
CA THR A 163 -18.12 35.77 -31.07
C THR A 163 -16.77 36.43 -31.35
N ASN A 164 -16.77 37.74 -31.57
CA ASN A 164 -15.53 38.51 -31.74
C ASN A 164 -14.90 38.96 -30.40
N LEU A 165 -15.32 38.38 -29.27
CA LEU A 165 -14.94 38.84 -27.93
C LEU A 165 -13.61 38.23 -27.45
N LYS A 166 -12.82 39.04 -26.74
CA LYS A 166 -11.60 38.57 -26.07
C LYS A 166 -11.97 37.81 -24.80
N ILE A 167 -11.80 36.49 -24.81
CA ILE A 167 -12.11 35.63 -23.66
C ILE A 167 -10.81 35.23 -22.95
N ALA A 168 -10.74 35.45 -21.65
CA ALA A 168 -9.53 35.18 -20.86
C ALA A 168 -9.10 33.70 -20.98
N PRO A 169 -7.81 33.41 -21.27
CA PRO A 169 -7.38 32.07 -21.66
C PRO A 169 -7.58 31.03 -20.55
N MET A 170 -8.42 30.05 -20.86
CA MET A 170 -8.94 29.09 -19.89
C MET A 170 -7.87 28.31 -19.10
N PRO A 171 -6.72 27.89 -19.67
CA PRO A 171 -5.67 27.21 -18.91
C PRO A 171 -5.10 28.07 -17.77
N ILE A 172 -4.85 29.36 -18.04
CA ILE A 172 -4.30 30.30 -17.07
C ILE A 172 -5.37 30.75 -16.08
N VAL A 173 -6.60 31.06 -16.53
CA VAL A 173 -7.72 31.38 -15.63
C VAL A 173 -7.95 30.25 -14.62
N HIS A 174 -7.82 28.99 -15.05
CA HIS A 174 -7.96 27.84 -14.17
C HIS A 174 -6.83 27.79 -13.11
N ARG A 175 -5.56 28.06 -13.47
CA ARG A 175 -4.47 28.17 -12.48
C ARG A 175 -4.59 29.42 -11.59
N ALA A 176 -4.95 30.57 -12.14
CA ALA A 176 -5.14 31.86 -11.45
C ALA A 176 -6.24 31.83 -10.37
N LEU A 177 -7.25 30.97 -10.53
CA LEU A 177 -8.30 30.73 -9.53
C LEU A 177 -8.02 29.53 -8.61
N GLY A 178 -6.96 28.76 -8.86
CA GLY A 178 -6.56 27.59 -8.07
C GLY A 178 -7.13 26.27 -8.60
N TYR A 179 -6.52 25.77 -9.67
CA TYR A 179 -6.93 24.65 -10.55
C TYR A 179 -7.21 23.27 -9.91
N ARG A 180 -7.01 23.12 -8.60
CA ARG A 180 -7.35 21.91 -7.83
C ARG A 180 -8.70 22.02 -7.11
N SER A 181 -9.34 23.19 -7.18
CA SER A 181 -10.57 23.51 -6.46
C SER A 181 -11.82 22.90 -7.10
N ARG A 182 -12.83 22.64 -6.25
CA ARG A 182 -14.21 22.28 -6.67
C ARG A 182 -15.16 23.48 -6.73
N TYR A 183 -14.80 24.54 -6.01
CA TYR A 183 -15.53 25.77 -5.79
C TYR A 183 -14.53 26.92 -5.79
N TYR A 184 -14.91 28.07 -6.34
CA TYR A 184 -14.11 29.28 -6.32
C TYR A 184 -14.81 30.31 -5.43
N GLU A 185 -14.08 30.95 -4.51
CA GLU A 185 -14.68 31.94 -3.64
C GLU A 185 -15.05 33.20 -4.42
N ASP A 186 -16.28 33.70 -4.22
CA ASP A 186 -16.81 34.93 -4.84
C ASP A 186 -15.75 36.05 -4.95
N LYS A 187 -15.06 36.30 -3.82
CA LYS A 187 -14.07 37.36 -3.64
C LYS A 187 -12.84 37.23 -4.54
N ASP A 188 -12.46 36.01 -4.91
CA ASP A 188 -11.26 35.71 -5.70
C ASP A 188 -11.58 35.82 -7.20
N VAL A 189 -12.75 35.33 -7.62
CA VAL A 189 -13.25 35.53 -8.99
C VAL A 189 -13.51 37.01 -9.27
N TYR A 190 -14.14 37.75 -8.35
CA TYR A 190 -14.31 39.20 -8.49
C TYR A 190 -12.98 39.94 -8.51
N ARG A 191 -11.98 39.53 -7.69
CA ARG A 191 -10.63 40.13 -7.74
C ARG A 191 -9.99 39.91 -9.11
N LEU A 192 -10.05 38.70 -9.66
CA LEU A 192 -9.52 38.40 -10.99
C LEU A 192 -10.26 39.23 -12.05
N ALA A 193 -11.59 39.13 -12.13
CA ALA A 193 -12.42 39.87 -13.10
C ALA A 193 -12.13 41.38 -13.10
N ASN A 194 -12.07 42.00 -11.92
CA ASN A 194 -11.77 43.43 -11.77
C ASN A 194 -10.33 43.77 -12.16
N SER A 195 -9.37 42.89 -11.92
CA SER A 195 -7.96 43.09 -12.31
C SER A 195 -7.71 42.92 -13.82
N LEU A 196 -8.63 42.29 -14.54
CA LEU A 196 -8.57 42.06 -15.99
C LEU A 196 -9.48 43.01 -16.80
N GLY A 197 -10.26 43.85 -16.12
CA GLY A 197 -11.14 44.84 -16.76
C GLY A 197 -12.32 44.23 -17.53
N VAL A 198 -12.76 43.01 -17.20
CA VAL A 198 -13.82 42.33 -17.97
C VAL A 198 -15.18 43.02 -17.83
N GLN A 199 -16.04 42.82 -18.82
CA GLN A 199 -17.41 43.37 -18.86
C GLN A 199 -18.47 42.33 -18.46
N ARG A 200 -18.14 41.03 -18.56
CA ARG A 200 -19.03 39.91 -18.25
C ARG A 200 -18.29 38.79 -17.51
N ILE A 201 -18.93 38.21 -16.49
CA ILE A 201 -18.49 36.96 -15.85
C ILE A 201 -19.50 35.85 -16.16
N VAL A 202 -19.02 34.73 -16.69
CA VAL A 202 -19.83 33.53 -16.97
C VAL A 202 -19.45 32.44 -15.97
N TRP A 203 -20.34 32.16 -15.03
CA TRP A 203 -20.18 31.11 -14.03
C TRP A 203 -20.93 29.84 -14.47
N SER A 204 -20.27 28.69 -14.40
CA SER A 204 -20.91 27.39 -14.60
C SER A 204 -20.83 26.52 -13.34
N TYR A 205 -21.95 25.89 -13.00
CA TYR A 205 -22.07 24.90 -11.94
C TYR A 205 -22.73 23.65 -12.51
N ALA A 206 -22.26 22.48 -12.11
CA ALA A 206 -22.78 21.21 -12.61
C ALA A 206 -22.74 20.15 -11.50
N GLY A 207 -23.81 19.36 -11.39
CA GLY A 207 -24.09 18.65 -10.14
C GLY A 207 -25.14 17.56 -10.23
N ALA A 208 -24.93 16.50 -9.49
CA ALA A 208 -25.81 15.34 -9.44
C ALA A 208 -26.72 15.38 -8.20
N LEU A 209 -28.02 15.18 -8.39
CA LEU A 209 -29.03 15.17 -7.33
C LEU A 209 -29.25 13.75 -6.78
N PRO A 210 -29.07 13.50 -5.47
CA PRO A 210 -29.35 12.20 -4.89
C PRO A 210 -30.85 12.08 -4.61
N LYS A 211 -31.57 11.18 -5.30
CA LYS A 211 -32.97 10.87 -4.94
C LYS A 211 -33.02 10.41 -3.48
N ALA A 212 -33.88 11.04 -2.67
CA ALA A 212 -33.80 11.02 -1.20
C ALA A 212 -33.96 9.62 -0.57
N GLU A 213 -34.57 8.69 -1.31
CA GLU A 213 -34.73 7.27 -0.94
C GLU A 213 -33.40 6.48 -1.02
N ASN A 214 -32.41 7.00 -1.75
CA ASN A 214 -31.19 6.30 -2.15
C ASN A 214 -29.90 6.98 -1.62
N ILE A 215 -29.82 7.23 -0.31
CA ILE A 215 -28.65 7.84 0.39
C ILE A 215 -27.36 6.97 0.32
N GLY A 216 -27.41 5.80 -0.34
CA GLY A 216 -26.23 5.03 -0.77
C GLY A 216 -26.30 4.49 -2.20
N GLY A 217 -27.26 4.98 -3.00
CA GLY A 217 -27.59 4.51 -4.34
C GLY A 217 -27.02 5.38 -5.46
N PHE A 218 -27.57 5.20 -6.66
CA PHE A 218 -27.17 5.91 -7.88
C PHE A 218 -27.76 7.33 -7.93
N TYR A 219 -27.11 8.20 -8.70
CA TYR A 219 -27.54 9.56 -9.01
C TYR A 219 -28.23 9.57 -10.38
N PRO A 220 -29.56 9.66 -10.46
CA PRO A 220 -30.24 9.69 -11.74
C PRO A 220 -30.22 11.10 -12.34
N ASP A 221 -30.52 12.14 -11.56
CA ASP A 221 -30.85 13.46 -12.12
C ASP A 221 -29.61 14.37 -12.11
N LEU A 222 -29.18 14.80 -13.28
CA LEU A 222 -28.13 15.81 -13.45
C LEU A 222 -28.76 17.22 -13.48
N LYS A 223 -28.06 18.19 -12.89
CA LYS A 223 -28.39 19.62 -12.92
C LYS A 223 -27.19 20.44 -13.40
N PHE A 224 -27.46 21.38 -14.30
CA PHE A 224 -26.57 22.49 -14.63
C PHE A 224 -27.17 23.81 -14.14
N SER A 225 -26.31 24.73 -13.71
CA SER A 225 -26.68 26.13 -13.46
C SER A 225 -25.66 27.05 -14.12
N LEU A 226 -26.14 28.03 -14.88
CA LEU A 226 -25.29 29.11 -15.39
C LEU A 226 -25.71 30.43 -14.73
N ILE A 227 -24.72 31.22 -14.33
CA ILE A 227 -24.92 32.61 -13.88
C ILE A 227 -24.12 33.51 -14.80
N VAL A 228 -24.79 34.48 -15.41
CA VAL A 228 -24.17 35.50 -16.27
C VAL A 228 -24.28 36.83 -15.55
N GLN A 229 -23.15 37.40 -15.16
CA GLN A 229 -23.06 38.70 -14.51
C GLN A 229 -22.56 39.75 -15.49
N GLU A 230 -23.25 40.90 -15.51
CA GLU A 230 -23.04 41.99 -16.46
C GLU A 230 -23.09 43.31 -15.68
N GLY A 231 -22.16 44.24 -15.96
CA GLY A 231 -22.19 45.56 -15.33
C GLY A 231 -20.86 46.30 -15.36
N SER A 232 -20.88 47.52 -14.82
CA SER A 232 -19.70 48.35 -14.62
C SER A 232 -18.80 47.80 -13.51
N ILE A 233 -17.51 47.73 -13.79
CA ILE A 233 -16.44 47.44 -12.82
C ILE A 233 -16.54 48.43 -11.63
N PRO A 234 -16.42 47.98 -10.36
CA PRO A 234 -16.06 46.65 -9.91
C PRO A 234 -17.24 45.68 -9.74
N PHE A 235 -17.06 44.44 -10.22
CA PHE A 235 -17.86 43.30 -9.82
C PHE A 235 -17.76 43.06 -8.31
N HIS A 236 -18.91 42.74 -7.72
CA HIS A 236 -19.06 42.49 -6.29
C HIS A 236 -20.29 41.59 -6.05
N LYS A 237 -20.45 41.14 -4.80
CA LYS A 237 -21.61 40.34 -4.37
C LYS A 237 -22.87 41.20 -4.33
N GLY A 238 -23.52 41.35 -5.48
CA GLY A 238 -24.63 42.28 -5.72
C GLY A 238 -24.73 42.77 -7.18
N SER A 239 -23.67 42.60 -7.98
CA SER A 239 -23.69 42.91 -9.42
C SER A 239 -24.84 42.18 -10.15
N PRO A 240 -25.52 42.84 -11.10
CA PRO A 240 -26.64 42.26 -11.84
C PRO A 240 -26.31 40.89 -12.44
N SER A 241 -27.20 39.91 -12.24
CA SER A 241 -26.99 38.55 -12.70
C SER A 241 -28.25 37.91 -13.27
N LYS A 242 -28.14 37.29 -14.44
CA LYS A 242 -29.12 36.35 -14.99
C LYS A 242 -28.74 34.95 -14.52
N ILE A 243 -29.70 34.14 -14.09
CA ILE A 243 -29.49 32.73 -13.69
C ILE A 243 -30.41 31.83 -14.50
N ARG A 244 -29.87 30.74 -15.04
CA ARG A 244 -30.65 29.66 -15.67
C ARG A 244 -30.25 28.31 -15.10
N HIS A 245 -31.23 27.42 -14.98
CA HIS A 245 -31.06 26.05 -14.54
C HIS A 245 -31.57 25.11 -15.63
N TRP A 246 -30.83 24.02 -15.84
CA TRP A 246 -31.26 22.88 -16.62
C TRP A 246 -31.24 21.68 -15.67
N GLU A 247 -32.36 20.97 -15.58
CA GLU A 247 -32.61 19.94 -14.55
C GLU A 247 -33.30 18.72 -15.19
N SER A 248 -33.27 17.58 -14.50
CA SER A 248 -33.98 16.34 -14.87
C SER A 248 -33.44 15.60 -16.10
N PHE A 249 -32.14 15.74 -16.42
CA PHE A 249 -31.49 14.76 -17.31
C PHE A 249 -31.26 13.46 -16.54
N GLU A 250 -31.91 12.38 -16.96
CA GLU A 250 -31.63 11.04 -16.42
C GLU A 250 -30.32 10.51 -17.02
N LEU A 251 -29.27 10.47 -16.20
CA LEU A 251 -28.02 9.81 -16.57
C LEU A 251 -28.21 8.29 -16.59
N ASP A 252 -28.11 7.65 -17.76
CA ASP A 252 -27.73 6.24 -17.77
C ASP A 252 -26.30 6.09 -17.22
N ARG A 253 -26.01 4.91 -16.67
CA ARG A 253 -24.71 4.51 -16.12
C ARG A 253 -23.56 4.52 -17.15
N ARG A 254 -23.86 4.74 -18.43
CA ARG A 254 -22.89 4.88 -19.53
C ARG A 254 -22.62 6.35 -19.88
N GLU A 255 -23.59 7.24 -19.69
CA GLU A 255 -23.51 8.62 -20.16
C GLU A 255 -22.56 9.49 -19.33
N LEU A 256 -21.87 10.39 -20.02
CA LEU A 256 -20.94 11.35 -19.42
C LEU A 256 -21.64 12.71 -19.27
N PRO A 257 -21.49 13.40 -18.12
CA PRO A 257 -22.08 14.73 -17.93
C PRO A 257 -21.64 15.77 -18.97
N SER A 258 -20.48 15.59 -19.61
CA SER A 258 -20.01 16.44 -20.70
C SER A 258 -20.83 16.27 -21.98
N LEU A 259 -21.32 15.06 -22.29
CA LEU A 259 -22.16 14.79 -23.46
C LEU A 259 -23.59 15.33 -23.26
N VAL A 260 -24.10 15.23 -22.02
CA VAL A 260 -25.37 15.86 -21.62
C VAL A 260 -25.27 17.38 -21.62
N PHE A 261 -24.09 17.95 -21.34
CA PHE A 261 -23.85 19.39 -21.49
C PHE A 261 -23.74 19.81 -22.96
N GLU A 262 -23.11 19.00 -23.80
CA GLU A 262 -22.97 19.23 -25.24
C GLU A 262 -24.34 19.35 -25.94
N SER A 263 -25.34 18.55 -25.54
CA SER A 263 -26.70 18.61 -26.10
C SER A 263 -27.50 19.88 -25.71
N ILE A 264 -27.08 20.62 -24.68
CA ILE A 264 -27.67 21.92 -24.30
C ILE A 264 -26.76 23.10 -24.61
N LEU A 265 -25.60 22.89 -25.25
CA LEU A 265 -24.57 23.91 -25.41
C LEU A 265 -25.07 25.15 -26.17
N GLU A 266 -25.85 24.98 -27.25
CA GLU A 266 -26.39 26.14 -28.00
C GLU A 266 -27.38 26.96 -27.15
N ASP A 267 -28.21 26.32 -26.34
CA ASP A 267 -29.17 26.98 -25.42
C ASP A 267 -28.47 27.64 -24.20
N VAL A 268 -27.25 27.18 -23.87
CA VAL A 268 -26.31 27.86 -22.96
C VAL A 268 -25.73 29.11 -23.62
N LEU A 269 -25.30 29.08 -24.88
CA LEU A 269 -24.80 30.26 -25.62
C LEU A 269 -25.89 31.33 -25.80
N ASP A 270 -27.09 30.91 -26.17
CA ASP A 270 -28.25 31.78 -26.32
C ASP A 270 -28.56 32.49 -25.00
N PHE A 271 -28.48 31.78 -23.87
CA PHE A 271 -28.67 32.36 -22.54
C PHE A 271 -27.54 33.33 -22.10
N ILE A 272 -26.31 33.16 -22.60
CA ILE A 272 -25.22 34.13 -22.37
C ILE A 272 -25.47 35.45 -23.15
N GLY A 273 -26.43 35.46 -24.09
CA GLY A 273 -26.77 36.65 -24.88
C GLY A 273 -25.72 36.96 -25.94
N LEU A 274 -25.12 35.91 -26.51
CA LEU A 274 -24.00 36.00 -27.46
C LEU A 274 -24.28 35.36 -28.83
N SER A 275 -25.47 34.81 -29.05
CA SER A 275 -25.85 34.24 -30.33
C SER A 275 -26.42 35.24 -31.33
N GLU A 276 -26.76 36.47 -30.92
CA GLU A 276 -27.33 37.48 -31.84
C GLU A 276 -26.33 37.96 -32.90
N GLU A 277 -25.01 37.84 -32.69
CA GLU A 277 -24.00 38.03 -33.76
C GLU A 277 -24.18 37.01 -34.91
N LYS A 278 -24.79 35.83 -34.66
CA LYS A 278 -25.19 34.90 -35.75
C LYS A 278 -26.20 35.54 -36.69
N SER A 279 -26.94 36.58 -36.30
CA SER A 279 -27.82 37.33 -37.22
C SER A 279 -27.03 38.22 -38.18
N VAL A 280 -25.90 38.78 -37.72
CA VAL A 280 -24.95 39.55 -38.54
C VAL A 280 -24.19 38.60 -39.46
N LEU A 281 -23.69 37.48 -38.96
CA LEU A 281 -23.01 36.47 -39.79
C LEU A 281 -23.97 35.74 -40.75
N LYS A 282 -25.25 35.55 -40.42
CA LYS A 282 -26.27 35.12 -41.40
C LYS A 282 -26.63 36.21 -42.41
N LYS A 283 -26.57 37.49 -42.06
CA LYS A 283 -26.69 38.60 -43.02
C LYS A 283 -25.50 38.64 -43.96
N VAL A 284 -24.27 38.59 -43.45
CA VAL A 284 -23.04 38.56 -44.27
C VAL A 284 -23.01 37.30 -45.13
N GLY A 285 -23.31 36.13 -44.56
CA GLY A 285 -23.44 34.86 -45.29
C GLY A 285 -24.48 34.93 -46.40
N SER A 286 -25.71 35.39 -46.13
CA SER A 286 -26.74 35.52 -47.17
C SER A 286 -26.45 36.65 -48.18
N MET A 287 -25.71 37.70 -47.81
CA MET A 287 -25.18 38.69 -48.76
C MET A 287 -24.06 38.10 -49.63
N MET A 288 -23.18 37.27 -49.07
CA MET A 288 -22.17 36.53 -49.83
C MET A 288 -22.81 35.48 -50.73
N ASP A 289 -23.79 34.70 -50.28
CA ASP A 289 -24.56 33.76 -51.11
C ASP A 289 -25.29 34.48 -52.24
N ASN A 290 -25.86 35.66 -51.98
CA ASN A 290 -26.50 36.46 -53.02
C ASN A 290 -25.49 37.09 -53.99
N ALA A 291 -24.30 37.50 -53.55
CA ALA A 291 -23.21 37.91 -54.44
C ALA A 291 -22.66 36.72 -55.26
N LEU A 292 -22.53 35.55 -54.64
CA LEU A 292 -22.08 34.29 -55.24
C LEU A 292 -23.06 33.70 -56.26
N LYS A 293 -24.33 34.15 -56.27
CA LYS A 293 -25.31 33.89 -57.34
C LYS A 293 -25.09 34.74 -58.59
N PHE A 294 -24.40 35.89 -58.49
CA PHE A 294 -23.98 36.68 -59.65
C PHE A 294 -22.62 36.23 -60.21
N ILE A 295 -21.92 35.31 -59.53
CA ILE A 295 -20.67 34.70 -60.02
C ILE A 295 -21.01 33.38 -60.75
N ASP A 296 -20.95 33.45 -62.07
CA ASP A 296 -21.07 32.37 -63.05
C ASP A 296 -20.48 31.03 -62.53
N PRO A 297 -21.32 30.00 -62.27
CA PRO A 297 -20.85 28.71 -61.77
C PRO A 297 -19.80 28.04 -62.66
N SER A 298 -19.83 28.27 -63.97
CA SER A 298 -18.85 27.68 -64.91
C SER A 298 -17.44 28.28 -64.79
N LYS A 299 -17.30 29.44 -64.12
CA LYS A 299 -16.02 30.11 -63.87
C LYS A 299 -15.42 29.82 -62.49
N ARG A 300 -16.12 29.04 -61.65
CA ARG A 300 -15.52 28.50 -60.43
C ARG A 300 -14.56 27.36 -60.80
N LYS A 301 -13.26 27.68 -60.91
CA LYS A 301 -12.24 26.63 -60.72
C LYS A 301 -12.50 25.94 -59.36
N PRO A 302 -12.43 24.61 -59.26
CA PRO A 302 -12.63 23.91 -57.99
C PRO A 302 -11.45 24.20 -57.06
N VAL A 303 -11.59 25.23 -56.22
CA VAL A 303 -10.66 25.52 -55.14
C VAL A 303 -10.94 24.53 -54.00
N MET A 304 -9.98 23.64 -53.75
CA MET A 304 -9.95 22.67 -52.64
C MET A 304 -11.05 21.59 -52.64
N GLN A 305 -10.92 20.62 -53.55
CA GLN A 305 -11.44 19.25 -53.33
C GLN A 305 -10.43 18.12 -53.63
N GLU A 306 -9.27 18.39 -54.24
CA GLU A 306 -8.31 17.34 -54.64
C GLU A 306 -7.34 16.85 -53.54
N THR A 307 -7.26 17.51 -52.38
CA THR A 307 -6.33 17.11 -51.30
C THR A 307 -6.84 15.99 -50.40
N ALA A 308 -8.14 15.65 -50.44
CA ALA A 308 -8.77 14.70 -49.52
C ALA A 308 -8.46 13.21 -49.79
N SER A 309 -7.66 12.90 -50.82
CA SER A 309 -7.20 11.53 -51.15
C SER A 309 -5.75 11.26 -50.71
N GLY A 310 -5.01 12.28 -50.30
CA GLY A 310 -3.67 12.12 -49.73
C GLY A 310 -3.78 11.58 -48.31
N THR A 311 -3.51 10.29 -48.11
CA THR A 311 -3.22 9.74 -46.79
C THR A 311 -1.90 10.33 -46.30
N SER A 312 -1.96 11.50 -45.65
CA SER A 312 -0.83 12.08 -44.95
C SER A 312 -0.35 11.10 -43.89
N GLN A 313 0.81 10.49 -44.12
CA GLN A 313 1.39 9.59 -43.12
C GLN A 313 1.61 10.40 -41.84
N LEU A 314 1.10 9.89 -40.72
CA LEU A 314 1.20 10.52 -39.40
C LEU A 314 2.61 10.33 -38.84
N GLU A 315 3.58 10.91 -39.55
CA GLU A 315 4.99 10.91 -39.18
C GLU A 315 5.21 11.71 -37.89
N LEU A 316 6.13 11.21 -37.07
CA LEU A 316 6.52 11.88 -35.85
C LEU A 316 7.53 12.99 -36.18
N ILE A 317 7.12 14.24 -35.99
CA ILE A 317 8.01 15.42 -36.00
C ILE A 317 9.20 15.11 -35.09
N ALA A 318 10.42 15.34 -35.56
CA ALA A 318 11.59 14.65 -35.01
C ALA A 318 11.93 15.05 -33.57
N SER A 319 11.45 16.21 -33.09
CA SER A 319 11.58 16.66 -31.70
C SER A 319 10.39 17.51 -31.21
N PRO A 320 10.16 17.62 -29.88
CA PRO A 320 9.13 18.51 -29.35
C PRO A 320 9.42 19.99 -29.60
N THR A 321 10.69 20.41 -29.71
CA THR A 321 11.03 21.79 -30.07
C THR A 321 10.60 22.12 -31.50
N GLU A 322 10.78 21.19 -32.44
CA GLU A 322 10.33 21.31 -33.84
C GLU A 322 8.80 21.27 -33.95
N MET A 323 8.11 20.50 -33.09
CA MET A 323 6.64 20.51 -32.97
C MET A 323 6.11 21.91 -32.61
N LEU A 324 6.84 22.72 -31.83
CA LEU A 324 6.48 24.12 -31.55
C LEU A 324 6.66 25.08 -32.73
N HIS A 325 7.42 24.68 -33.75
CA HIS A 325 7.69 25.48 -34.95
C HIS A 325 6.95 24.95 -36.20
N THR A 326 6.19 23.87 -36.06
CA THR A 326 5.43 23.25 -37.15
C THR A 326 3.98 23.75 -37.13
N GLU A 327 3.49 24.30 -38.25
CA GLU A 327 2.09 24.70 -38.37
C GLU A 327 1.16 23.47 -38.48
N LEU A 328 0.75 22.94 -37.33
CA LEU A 328 -0.20 21.85 -37.21
C LEU A 328 -1.63 22.30 -37.59
N ASN A 329 -1.89 22.43 -38.88
CA ASN A 329 -3.19 22.87 -39.42
C ASN A 329 -4.28 21.76 -39.41
N ASP A 330 -3.93 20.49 -39.20
CA ASP A 330 -4.88 19.38 -39.08
C ASP A 330 -5.33 19.14 -37.61
N PRO A 331 -6.64 19.25 -37.29
CA PRO A 331 -7.16 18.96 -35.94
C PRO A 331 -6.94 17.53 -35.45
N ALA A 332 -6.83 16.52 -36.33
CA ALA A 332 -6.53 15.15 -35.93
C ALA A 332 -5.09 15.04 -35.40
N LEU A 333 -4.12 15.58 -36.15
CA LEU A 333 -2.71 15.65 -35.76
C LEU A 333 -2.48 16.52 -34.51
N GLN A 334 -3.16 17.67 -34.39
CA GLN A 334 -3.17 18.49 -33.17
C GLN A 334 -3.61 17.66 -31.94
N SER A 335 -4.72 16.93 -32.07
CA SER A 335 -5.23 16.06 -31.01
C SER A 335 -4.24 14.96 -30.67
N LEU A 336 -3.67 14.28 -31.68
CA LEU A 336 -2.70 13.19 -31.53
C LEU A 336 -1.46 13.64 -30.75
N TYR A 337 -0.88 14.81 -31.07
CA TYR A 337 0.26 15.36 -30.32
C TYR A 337 -0.10 15.75 -28.87
N LEU A 338 -1.26 16.36 -28.64
CA LEU A 338 -1.74 16.62 -27.27
C LEU A 338 -1.91 15.31 -26.47
N GLN A 339 -2.43 14.25 -27.10
CA GLN A 339 -2.50 12.92 -26.46
C GLN A 339 -1.10 12.36 -26.16
N PHE A 340 -0.13 12.54 -27.05
CA PHE A 340 1.24 12.10 -26.83
C PHE A 340 1.92 12.85 -25.67
N LEU A 341 1.75 14.17 -25.53
CA LEU A 341 2.17 14.93 -24.35
C LEU A 341 1.47 14.43 -23.07
N GLY A 342 0.18 14.07 -23.15
CA GLY A 342 -0.58 13.40 -22.09
C GLY A 342 -0.01 12.05 -21.67
N ILE A 343 0.46 11.25 -22.64
CA ILE A 343 1.15 9.97 -22.38
C ILE A 343 2.52 10.23 -21.75
N LEU A 344 3.31 11.16 -22.27
CA LEU A 344 4.66 11.52 -21.77
C LEU A 344 4.64 12.13 -20.36
N THR A 345 3.56 12.78 -19.96
CA THR A 345 3.37 13.33 -18.61
C THR A 345 3.56 12.24 -17.54
N PRO A 346 4.29 12.48 -16.43
CA PRO A 346 4.53 11.46 -15.40
C PRO A 346 3.29 10.93 -14.70
N ASN A 347 3.31 9.66 -14.28
CA ASN A 347 2.21 8.97 -13.60
C ASN A 347 1.90 9.49 -12.17
N SER A 348 2.69 10.43 -11.65
CA SER A 348 2.33 11.23 -10.49
C SER A 348 1.33 12.34 -10.82
N ASP A 349 1.55 13.07 -11.92
CA ASP A 349 0.76 14.26 -12.25
C ASP A 349 -0.51 13.90 -13.04
N THR A 350 -1.58 13.65 -12.28
CA THR A 350 -2.92 13.46 -12.84
C THR A 350 -3.51 14.70 -13.50
N ILE A 351 -2.96 15.89 -13.26
CA ILE A 351 -3.60 17.16 -13.63
C ILE A 351 -3.12 17.60 -15.00
N THR A 352 -1.81 17.69 -15.20
CA THR A 352 -1.22 18.04 -16.50
C THR A 352 -1.61 16.99 -17.56
N ARG A 353 -1.70 15.71 -17.15
CA ARG A 353 -2.26 14.65 -18.00
C ARG A 353 -3.74 14.88 -18.33
N GLU A 354 -4.60 15.12 -17.33
CA GLU A 354 -6.02 15.39 -17.59
C GLU A 354 -6.20 16.63 -18.49
N TYR A 355 -5.38 17.67 -18.30
CA TYR A 355 -5.37 18.88 -19.13
C TYR A 355 -5.10 18.57 -20.61
N PHE A 356 -4.02 17.87 -20.92
CA PHE A 356 -3.69 17.50 -22.30
C PHE A 356 -4.77 16.65 -22.96
N PHE A 357 -5.34 15.66 -22.26
CA PHE A 357 -6.43 14.86 -22.83
C PHE A 357 -7.73 15.64 -23.00
N VAL A 358 -8.04 16.62 -22.14
CA VAL A 358 -9.17 17.54 -22.35
C VAL A 358 -8.93 18.45 -23.55
N ARG A 359 -7.71 18.99 -23.74
CA ARG A 359 -7.37 19.73 -24.98
C ARG A 359 -7.34 18.85 -26.23
N SER A 360 -7.05 17.56 -26.12
CA SER A 360 -7.16 16.66 -27.28
C SER A 360 -8.62 16.46 -27.74
N LEU A 361 -9.60 16.49 -26.82
CA LEU A 361 -11.04 16.52 -27.16
C LEU A 361 -11.45 17.88 -27.74
N GLU A 362 -10.80 18.94 -27.31
CA GLU A 362 -10.98 20.30 -27.82
C GLU A 362 -10.60 20.39 -29.30
N ALA A 363 -9.41 19.91 -29.68
CA ALA A 363 -9.00 19.81 -31.08
C ALA A 363 -9.93 18.90 -31.91
N LEU A 364 -10.37 17.77 -31.35
CA LEU A 364 -11.36 16.89 -32.01
C LEU A 364 -12.74 17.55 -32.23
N SER A 365 -13.06 18.65 -31.54
CA SER A 365 -14.32 19.37 -31.81
C SER A 365 -14.30 20.16 -33.12
N CYS A 366 -13.11 20.33 -33.72
CA CYS A 366 -12.91 20.89 -35.06
C CYS A 366 -12.82 19.82 -36.17
N LEU A 367 -12.97 18.54 -35.84
CA LEU A 367 -12.84 17.41 -36.77
C LEU A 367 -14.22 16.76 -37.03
N GLU A 368 -14.52 16.41 -38.28
CA GLU A 368 -15.75 15.68 -38.59
C GLU A 368 -15.74 14.27 -37.99
N SER A 369 -16.89 13.78 -37.53
CA SER A 369 -17.05 12.42 -36.99
C SER A 369 -16.95 11.30 -38.04
N THR A 370 -16.85 11.68 -39.31
CA THR A 370 -16.55 10.85 -40.49
C THR A 370 -15.05 10.57 -40.66
N HIS A 371 -14.17 11.38 -40.05
CA HIS A 371 -12.73 11.24 -40.19
C HIS A 371 -12.22 9.90 -39.60
N PRO A 372 -11.32 9.16 -40.29
CA PRO A 372 -10.90 7.82 -39.86
C PRO A 372 -10.41 7.76 -38.40
N ASP A 373 -9.62 8.75 -37.97
CA ASP A 373 -9.03 8.76 -36.63
C ASP A 373 -9.96 9.29 -35.51
N TYR A 374 -11.12 9.86 -35.85
CA TYR A 374 -12.00 10.52 -34.87
C TYR A 374 -12.41 9.58 -33.73
N THR A 375 -12.81 8.36 -34.08
CA THR A 375 -13.22 7.29 -33.16
C THR A 375 -12.10 6.94 -32.19
N LEU A 376 -10.91 6.62 -32.72
CA LEU A 376 -9.72 6.26 -31.94
C LEU A 376 -9.28 7.38 -30.99
N LEU A 377 -9.14 8.61 -31.51
CA LEU A 377 -8.66 9.74 -30.73
C LEU A 377 -9.65 10.13 -29.63
N LYS A 378 -10.97 10.15 -29.93
CA LYS A 378 -12.01 10.43 -28.93
C LYS A 378 -12.05 9.34 -27.85
N ALA A 379 -11.90 8.07 -28.24
CA ALA A 379 -11.80 6.94 -27.32
C ALA A 379 -10.56 7.03 -26.42
N ARG A 380 -9.37 7.39 -26.94
CA ARG A 380 -8.13 7.44 -26.15
C ARG A 380 -8.18 8.55 -25.11
N ALA A 381 -8.68 9.73 -25.48
CA ALA A 381 -8.91 10.80 -24.53
C ALA A 381 -9.87 10.38 -23.41
N TYR A 382 -10.98 9.73 -23.74
CA TYR A 382 -11.90 9.16 -22.75
C TYR A 382 -11.27 8.02 -21.92
N HIS A 383 -10.31 7.25 -22.43
CA HIS A 383 -9.56 6.28 -21.62
C HIS A 383 -8.79 7.00 -20.50
N TYR A 384 -7.92 7.95 -20.85
CA TYR A 384 -7.09 8.64 -19.86
C TYR A 384 -7.88 9.55 -18.91
N LEU A 385 -9.05 10.04 -19.33
CA LEU A 385 -10.02 10.71 -18.46
C LEU A 385 -10.90 9.72 -17.63
N ASN A 386 -10.52 8.44 -17.56
CA ASN A 386 -11.15 7.39 -16.74
C ASN A 386 -12.63 7.10 -17.11
N ARG A 387 -12.97 7.09 -18.40
CA ARG A 387 -14.35 7.00 -18.92
C ARG A 387 -14.67 5.65 -19.57
N ARG A 388 -14.17 4.53 -19.03
CA ARG A 388 -14.30 3.19 -19.64
C ARG A 388 -15.65 2.86 -20.34
N PRO A 389 -16.84 3.15 -19.78
CA PRO A 389 -18.11 2.87 -20.47
C PRO A 389 -18.25 3.60 -21.81
N ALA A 390 -17.86 4.88 -21.88
CA ALA A 390 -17.89 5.67 -23.10
C ALA A 390 -16.81 5.22 -24.10
N VAL A 391 -15.63 4.80 -23.62
CA VAL A 391 -14.57 4.23 -24.48
C VAL A 391 -15.09 3.00 -25.23
N LEU A 392 -15.77 2.08 -24.53
CA LEU A 392 -16.29 0.85 -25.13
C LEU A 392 -17.56 1.06 -25.96
N GLN A 393 -18.30 2.16 -25.74
CA GLN A 393 -19.41 2.56 -26.60
C GLN A 393 -18.91 3.17 -27.91
N ILE A 394 -17.82 3.94 -27.89
CA ILE A 394 -17.18 4.45 -29.10
C ILE A 394 -16.49 3.31 -29.87
N LEU A 395 -15.81 2.42 -29.15
CA LEU A 395 -15.15 1.22 -29.68
C LEU A 395 -16.07 -0.01 -29.65
N GLU A 396 -17.36 0.12 -29.97
CA GLU A 396 -18.27 -1.04 -30.03
C GLU A 396 -17.96 -1.95 -31.23
N ALA A 397 -17.47 -1.37 -32.34
CA ALA A 397 -17.03 -2.07 -33.54
C ALA A 397 -15.69 -1.52 -34.05
N PRO A 398 -14.54 -1.85 -33.39
CA PRO A 398 -13.23 -1.32 -33.74
C PRO A 398 -12.76 -1.86 -35.10
N ARG A 399 -12.31 -0.96 -35.97
CA ARG A 399 -11.95 -1.22 -37.37
C ARG A 399 -10.44 -1.38 -37.50
N THR A 400 -9.67 -0.45 -36.93
CA THR A 400 -8.20 -0.46 -37.00
C THR A 400 -7.57 -1.30 -35.88
N ASN A 401 -6.30 -1.67 -36.04
CA ASN A 401 -5.57 -2.39 -34.98
C ASN A 401 -5.26 -1.49 -33.78
N ALA A 402 -5.14 -0.17 -33.97
CA ALA A 402 -5.01 0.79 -32.87
C ALA A 402 -6.31 0.92 -32.06
N GLU A 403 -7.49 0.88 -32.72
CA GLU A 403 -8.79 0.84 -32.04
C GLU A 403 -8.98 -0.45 -31.22
N LYS A 404 -8.58 -1.60 -31.77
CA LYS A 404 -8.61 -2.89 -31.05
C LYS A 404 -7.66 -2.86 -29.85
N ALA A 405 -6.40 -2.48 -30.04
CA ALA A 405 -5.42 -2.36 -28.95
C ALA A 405 -5.92 -1.45 -27.82
N LEU A 406 -6.59 -0.34 -28.14
CA LEU A 406 -7.18 0.57 -27.16
C LEU A 406 -8.43 -0.01 -26.47
N GLN A 407 -9.27 -0.76 -27.20
CA GLN A 407 -10.42 -1.48 -26.62
C GLN A 407 -9.92 -2.49 -25.58
N GLU A 408 -8.88 -3.24 -25.90
CA GLU A 408 -8.28 -4.22 -25.00
C GLU A 408 -7.53 -3.58 -23.82
N MET A 409 -6.81 -2.49 -24.04
CA MET A 409 -6.27 -1.64 -22.96
C MET A 409 -7.37 -1.12 -22.03
N ALA A 410 -8.55 -0.77 -22.55
CA ALA A 410 -9.71 -0.37 -21.75
C ALA A 410 -10.37 -1.56 -21.00
N ASN A 411 -10.23 -2.79 -21.48
CA ASN A 411 -10.64 -4.01 -20.77
C ASN A 411 -9.63 -4.46 -19.72
N GLY A 412 -8.34 -4.21 -19.96
CA GLY A 412 -7.19 -4.76 -19.24
C GLY A 412 -6.56 -5.99 -19.93
N ASN A 413 -6.90 -6.25 -21.19
CA ASN A 413 -6.54 -7.48 -21.88
C ASN A 413 -5.14 -7.37 -22.50
N LEU A 414 -4.15 -7.83 -21.74
CA LEU A 414 -2.73 -7.70 -22.07
C LEU A 414 -2.30 -8.63 -23.22
N THR A 415 -2.91 -9.81 -23.33
CA THR A 415 -2.59 -10.79 -24.39
C THR A 415 -2.96 -10.22 -25.76
N GLU A 416 -4.24 -9.89 -25.95
CA GLU A 416 -4.79 -9.37 -27.20
C GLU A 416 -4.20 -8.00 -27.56
N MET A 417 -3.95 -7.13 -26.57
CA MET A 417 -3.21 -5.89 -26.80
C MET A 417 -1.78 -6.15 -27.30
N SER A 418 -1.10 -7.19 -26.78
CA SER A 418 0.23 -7.59 -27.27
C SER A 418 0.21 -8.16 -28.69
N GLU A 419 -0.94 -8.62 -29.19
CA GLU A 419 -1.12 -9.09 -30.57
C GLU A 419 -1.43 -7.94 -31.54
N PHE A 420 -2.30 -7.00 -31.15
CA PHE A 420 -2.71 -5.89 -32.02
C PHE A 420 -1.67 -4.77 -32.14
N VAL A 421 -0.94 -4.44 -31.07
CA VAL A 421 0.06 -3.35 -31.10
C VAL A 421 1.15 -3.58 -32.16
N PRO A 422 1.74 -4.79 -32.31
CA PRO A 422 2.63 -5.14 -33.43
C PRO A 422 2.11 -4.80 -34.84
N GLN A 423 0.78 -4.71 -35.02
CA GLN A 423 0.10 -4.55 -36.30
C GLN A 423 -0.44 -3.13 -36.55
N ILE A 424 -0.01 -2.13 -35.76
CA ILE A 424 -0.30 -0.71 -36.01
C ILE A 424 0.77 -0.15 -36.96
N THR A 425 0.34 0.43 -38.08
CA THR A 425 1.19 0.91 -39.18
C THR A 425 1.65 2.36 -39.03
N GLU A 426 0.92 3.15 -38.24
CA GLU A 426 1.11 4.60 -38.10
C GLU A 426 2.14 4.88 -36.99
N PRO A 427 3.34 5.41 -37.27
CA PRO A 427 4.47 5.39 -36.34
C PRO A 427 4.20 6.04 -34.97
N LEU A 428 3.55 7.21 -34.94
CA LEU A 428 3.22 7.89 -33.69
C LEU A 428 2.12 7.16 -32.90
N MET A 429 1.07 6.67 -33.58
CA MET A 429 0.04 5.86 -32.91
C MET A 429 0.61 4.56 -32.33
N ARG A 430 1.55 3.96 -33.05
CA ARG A 430 2.27 2.76 -32.62
C ARG A 430 3.12 3.03 -31.38
N LEU A 431 3.94 4.08 -31.40
CA LEU A 431 4.74 4.52 -30.24
C LEU A 431 3.87 4.76 -28.99
N MET A 432 2.74 5.44 -29.15
CA MET A 432 1.78 5.64 -28.07
C MET A 432 1.25 4.31 -27.52
N ALA A 433 0.88 3.37 -28.41
CA ALA A 433 0.35 2.07 -28.03
C ALA A 433 1.40 1.12 -27.41
N ASP A 434 2.69 1.21 -27.80
CA ASP A 434 3.79 0.50 -27.13
C ASP A 434 3.99 1.02 -25.68
N ILE A 435 3.81 2.32 -25.44
CA ILE A 435 3.87 2.89 -24.07
C ILE A 435 2.64 2.46 -23.26
N GLU A 436 1.43 2.51 -23.83
CA GLU A 436 0.19 2.02 -23.21
C GLU A 436 0.30 0.53 -22.83
N LEU A 437 0.82 -0.31 -23.75
CA LEU A 437 1.07 -1.73 -23.55
C LEU A 437 2.09 -1.97 -22.44
N ARG A 438 3.17 -1.17 -22.39
CA ARG A 438 4.17 -1.27 -21.33
C ARG A 438 3.60 -0.85 -19.97
N ASP A 439 2.79 0.20 -19.89
CA ASP A 439 2.12 0.59 -18.64
C ASP A 439 1.21 -0.53 -18.12
N LEU A 440 0.52 -1.25 -19.00
CA LEU A 440 -0.31 -2.42 -18.66
C LEU A 440 0.55 -3.59 -18.14
N ARG A 441 1.66 -3.93 -18.82
CA ARG A 441 2.65 -4.93 -18.36
C ARG A 441 3.19 -4.57 -16.98
N VAL A 442 3.66 -3.33 -16.80
CA VAL A 442 4.13 -2.79 -15.51
C VAL A 442 3.08 -2.91 -14.41
N LEU A 443 1.81 -2.64 -14.70
CA LEU A 443 0.76 -2.70 -13.69
C LEU A 443 0.49 -4.13 -13.21
N TYR A 444 0.65 -5.12 -14.10
CA TYR A 444 0.34 -6.53 -13.86
C TYR A 444 1.55 -7.28 -13.28
N PHE A 445 2.74 -6.88 -13.74
CA PHE A 445 4.04 -7.40 -13.35
C PHE A 445 4.95 -6.25 -12.86
N PRO A 446 4.64 -5.57 -11.73
CA PRO A 446 5.38 -4.39 -11.24
C PRO A 446 6.82 -4.66 -10.74
N SER A 447 7.29 -5.89 -10.96
CA SER A 447 8.67 -6.33 -10.72
C SER A 447 9.33 -6.89 -12.00
N GLU A 448 8.65 -6.89 -13.14
CA GLU A 448 9.21 -6.91 -14.50
C GLU A 448 9.30 -5.46 -15.00
N ASN A 449 9.94 -4.61 -14.21
CA ASN A 449 10.55 -3.39 -14.72
C ASN A 449 11.84 -3.77 -15.45
N ASP A 450 11.68 -4.60 -16.48
CA ASP A 450 12.76 -5.00 -17.38
C ASP A 450 13.21 -3.80 -18.21
N LYS A 451 14.30 -3.98 -18.97
CA LYS A 451 14.73 -3.00 -19.97
C LYS A 451 13.53 -2.59 -20.81
N TYR A 452 13.27 -1.28 -20.89
CA TYR A 452 12.54 -0.78 -22.05
C TYR A 452 13.39 -1.13 -23.29
N PRO A 453 12.77 -1.45 -24.45
CA PRO A 453 13.52 -1.70 -25.67
C PRO A 453 14.38 -0.47 -26.01
N GLU A 454 15.71 -0.63 -26.02
CA GLU A 454 16.63 0.45 -26.40
C GLU A 454 16.38 0.85 -27.86
N GLU A 455 15.98 -0.11 -28.69
CA GLU A 455 15.40 0.04 -30.04
C GLU A 455 14.33 1.15 -30.14
N LEU A 456 13.45 1.29 -29.13
CA LEU A 456 12.38 2.31 -29.12
C LEU A 456 12.93 3.71 -28.83
N LEU A 457 14.05 3.81 -28.11
CA LEU A 457 14.78 5.08 -27.92
C LEU A 457 15.66 5.43 -29.12
N GLU A 458 16.10 4.42 -29.88
CA GLU A 458 16.95 4.60 -31.07
C GLU A 458 16.12 4.92 -32.32
N ALA A 459 14.89 4.41 -32.41
CA ALA A 459 13.91 4.80 -33.44
C ALA A 459 13.49 6.28 -33.35
N TYR A 460 13.51 6.88 -32.16
CA TYR A 460 12.98 8.23 -31.91
C TYR A 460 13.99 9.14 -31.20
N PRO A 461 15.15 9.46 -31.84
CA PRO A 461 16.30 10.05 -31.16
C PRO A 461 16.05 11.46 -30.59
N GLY A 462 15.24 12.31 -31.25
CA GLY A 462 14.88 13.63 -30.74
C GLY A 462 13.81 13.62 -29.63
N TRP A 463 13.13 12.49 -29.43
CA TRP A 463 12.22 12.24 -28.29
C TRP A 463 12.86 11.40 -27.18
N LYS A 464 14.10 10.92 -27.38
CA LYS A 464 14.79 9.95 -26.53
C LYS A 464 14.77 10.30 -25.04
N PHE A 465 15.01 11.56 -24.67
CA PHE A 465 14.96 11.98 -23.26
C PHE A 465 13.58 11.77 -22.65
N TRP A 466 12.53 12.28 -23.30
CA TRP A 466 11.15 12.24 -22.83
C TRP A 466 10.64 10.81 -22.74
N LEU A 467 10.96 10.00 -23.75
CA LEU A 467 10.67 8.57 -23.76
C LEU A 467 11.41 7.82 -22.65
N GLU A 468 12.73 7.96 -22.53
CA GLU A 468 13.51 7.29 -21.48
C GLU A 468 12.97 7.66 -20.09
N ARG A 469 12.74 8.96 -19.85
CA ARG A 469 12.18 9.44 -18.59
C ARG A 469 10.80 8.85 -18.31
N ARG A 470 9.93 8.78 -19.31
CA ARG A 470 8.56 8.25 -19.17
C ARG A 470 8.52 6.73 -19.03
N LEU A 471 9.47 6.01 -19.61
CA LEU A 471 9.59 4.56 -19.49
C LEU A 471 10.16 4.20 -18.10
N ARG A 472 11.14 4.97 -17.58
CA ARG A 472 11.69 4.79 -16.22
C ARG A 472 10.72 5.17 -15.09
N ASP A 473 9.64 5.90 -15.39
CA ASP A 473 8.61 6.39 -14.47
C ASP A 473 7.92 5.27 -13.64
N SER A 474 8.02 4.02 -14.09
CA SER A 474 7.50 2.83 -13.44
C SER A 474 8.45 2.15 -12.45
N ASP A 475 9.75 2.46 -12.47
CA ASP A 475 10.74 1.85 -11.58
C ASP A 475 10.89 2.65 -10.28
N PRO A 476 10.45 2.15 -9.11
CA PRO A 476 10.62 2.84 -7.84
C PRO A 476 12.09 2.90 -7.36
N TRP A 477 13.01 2.15 -7.98
CA TRP A 477 14.45 2.23 -7.67
C TRP A 477 15.18 3.29 -8.48
N HIS A 478 14.63 3.71 -9.62
CA HIS A 478 15.16 4.82 -10.39
C HIS A 478 14.75 6.16 -9.81
N VAL A 479 15.65 7.14 -9.87
CA VAL A 479 15.38 8.55 -9.62
C VAL A 479 16.11 9.32 -10.70
N SER A 480 15.37 10.07 -11.51
CA SER A 480 15.92 11.00 -12.47
C SER A 480 16.22 12.34 -11.78
N ASP A 481 17.34 12.96 -12.13
CA ASP A 481 17.67 14.33 -11.71
C ASP A 481 16.96 15.40 -12.55
N ASN A 482 16.89 16.60 -11.99
CA ASN A 482 16.44 17.81 -12.68
C ASN A 482 17.58 18.56 -13.39
N LEU A 483 18.85 18.15 -13.21
CA LEU A 483 19.99 18.73 -13.94
C LEU A 483 19.82 18.51 -15.45
N SER A 484 19.47 17.29 -15.84
CA SER A 484 19.21 16.91 -17.23
C SER A 484 18.03 17.68 -17.84
N VAL A 485 16.97 17.92 -17.04
CA VAL A 485 15.79 18.72 -17.44
C VAL A 485 16.17 20.19 -17.63
N LYS A 486 16.91 20.76 -16.66
CA LYS A 486 17.36 22.16 -16.66
C LYS A 486 18.33 22.46 -17.81
N TYR A 487 19.20 21.51 -18.17
CA TYR A 487 20.11 21.66 -19.30
C TYR A 487 19.38 21.80 -20.65
N MET A 488 18.26 21.09 -20.85
CA MET A 488 17.43 21.27 -22.05
C MET A 488 16.72 22.63 -22.03
N LEU A 489 16.16 23.03 -20.88
CA LEU A 489 15.56 24.35 -20.69
C LEU A 489 16.56 25.47 -21.05
N ASP A 490 17.81 25.39 -20.61
CA ASP A 490 18.84 26.40 -20.94
C ASP A 490 19.24 26.43 -22.42
N LYS A 491 19.11 25.30 -23.12
CA LYS A 491 19.38 25.20 -24.56
C LYS A 491 18.23 25.75 -25.40
N GLU A 492 16.99 25.52 -24.97
CA GLU A 492 15.78 25.84 -25.75
C GLU A 492 15.20 27.21 -25.38
N PHE A 493 15.35 27.65 -24.13
CA PHE A 493 14.86 28.93 -23.60
C PHE A 493 15.96 29.65 -22.79
N PRO A 494 17.07 30.05 -23.42
CA PRO A 494 18.24 30.59 -22.72
C PRO A 494 17.94 31.89 -21.95
N ILE A 495 18.02 31.84 -20.61
CA ILE A 495 17.92 33.01 -19.73
C ILE A 495 19.33 33.43 -19.28
N ALA A 496 19.71 34.67 -19.60
CA ALA A 496 21.01 35.24 -19.24
C ALA A 496 21.25 35.23 -17.72
N GLY A 497 22.35 34.62 -17.28
CA GLY A 497 22.74 34.55 -15.86
C GLY A 497 21.96 33.55 -15.00
N VAL A 498 21.08 32.74 -15.59
CA VAL A 498 20.29 31.70 -14.88
C VAL A 498 20.59 30.30 -15.44
N SER A 499 21.69 30.13 -16.20
CA SER A 499 22.05 28.83 -16.76
C SER A 499 22.55 27.84 -15.70
N LEU A 500 22.37 26.54 -15.95
CA LEU A 500 22.91 25.48 -15.13
C LEU A 500 24.44 25.51 -15.11
N GLU A 501 25.07 25.86 -16.24
CA GLU A 501 26.53 25.94 -16.33
C GLU A 501 27.08 27.07 -15.43
N ASP A 502 26.55 28.28 -15.52
CA ASP A 502 26.94 29.40 -14.64
C ASP A 502 26.77 29.02 -13.16
N THR A 503 25.63 28.42 -12.82
CA THR A 503 25.28 28.07 -11.44
C THR A 503 26.17 26.96 -10.87
N VAL A 504 26.50 25.95 -11.70
CA VAL A 504 27.40 24.85 -11.33
C VAL A 504 28.85 25.32 -11.28
N GLN A 505 29.32 26.12 -12.25
CA GLN A 505 30.67 26.70 -12.23
C GLN A 505 30.87 27.57 -10.98
N ALA A 506 29.90 28.43 -10.63
CA ALA A 506 29.95 29.22 -9.41
C ALA A 506 30.01 28.36 -8.14
N ALA A 507 29.16 27.33 -8.03
CA ALA A 507 29.15 26.44 -6.87
C ALA A 507 30.38 25.50 -6.80
N MET A 508 31.04 25.22 -7.92
CA MET A 508 32.35 24.55 -7.94
C MET A 508 33.47 25.50 -7.51
N ALA A 509 33.43 26.77 -7.92
CA ALA A 509 34.40 27.79 -7.54
C ALA A 509 34.33 28.14 -6.03
N THR A 510 33.15 28.10 -5.41
CA THR A 510 33.01 28.25 -3.95
C THR A 510 33.24 26.95 -3.17
N GLY A 511 33.26 25.79 -3.85
CA GLY A 511 33.37 24.47 -3.22
C GLY A 511 32.07 23.95 -2.59
N GLU A 512 30.93 24.59 -2.89
CA GLU A 512 29.63 24.35 -2.26
C GLU A 512 28.72 23.39 -3.05
N PHE A 513 29.18 22.81 -4.17
CA PHE A 513 28.40 21.97 -5.11
C PHE A 513 27.48 20.94 -4.42
N GLU A 514 28.00 20.11 -3.50
CA GLU A 514 27.18 19.09 -2.81
C GLU A 514 26.14 19.69 -1.85
N SER A 515 26.43 20.83 -1.23
CA SER A 515 25.48 21.56 -0.37
C SER A 515 24.39 22.27 -1.19
N ARG A 516 24.75 22.82 -2.35
CA ARG A 516 23.84 23.55 -3.25
C ARG A 516 23.11 22.65 -4.26
N ARG A 517 23.43 21.35 -4.31
CA ARG A 517 22.84 20.39 -5.25
C ARG A 517 21.32 20.47 -5.33
N LEU A 518 20.63 20.61 -4.20
CA LEU A 518 19.16 20.68 -4.18
C LEU A 518 18.64 21.97 -4.84
N GLU A 519 19.37 23.08 -4.77
CA GLU A 519 19.01 24.33 -5.46
C GLU A 519 18.98 24.09 -6.97
N PHE A 520 19.98 23.42 -7.53
CA PHE A 520 20.03 23.09 -8.96
C PHE A 520 18.83 22.23 -9.39
N GLU A 521 18.36 21.34 -8.51
CA GLU A 521 17.21 20.48 -8.75
C GLU A 521 15.87 21.26 -8.67
N LEU A 522 15.85 22.45 -8.05
CA LEU A 522 14.69 23.36 -7.99
C LEU A 522 14.62 24.34 -9.18
N LEU A 523 15.76 24.67 -9.81
CA LEU A 523 15.85 25.68 -10.88
C LEU A 523 14.91 25.43 -12.07
N VAL A 524 14.46 24.19 -12.32
CA VAL A 524 13.51 23.86 -13.39
C VAL A 524 12.23 24.68 -13.27
N HIS A 525 11.65 24.76 -12.07
CA HIS A 525 10.41 25.50 -11.86
C HIS A 525 10.62 27.01 -11.95
N GLU A 526 11.71 27.52 -11.34
CA GLU A 526 12.06 28.95 -11.38
C GLU A 526 12.34 29.44 -12.81
N HIS A 527 13.07 28.66 -13.60
CA HIS A 527 13.32 28.94 -15.01
C HIS A 527 12.01 29.00 -15.80
N ILE A 528 11.11 28.01 -15.67
CA ILE A 528 9.80 28.01 -16.34
C ILE A 528 8.97 29.23 -15.94
N LYS A 529 9.01 29.65 -14.66
CA LYS A 529 8.34 30.87 -14.20
C LYS A 529 8.89 32.15 -14.84
N ILE A 530 10.21 32.24 -15.06
CA ILE A 530 10.83 33.37 -15.74
C ILE A 530 10.44 33.37 -17.23
N VAL A 531 10.54 32.24 -17.93
CA VAL A 531 10.17 32.10 -19.35
C VAL A 531 8.72 32.52 -19.59
N LEU A 532 7.78 32.01 -18.77
CA LEU A 532 6.36 32.38 -18.83
C LEU A 532 6.12 33.86 -18.48
N GLY A 533 6.97 34.46 -17.65
CA GLY A 533 6.89 35.88 -17.28
C GLY A 533 7.47 36.85 -18.31
N SER A 534 8.40 36.39 -19.16
CA SER A 534 9.09 37.24 -20.14
C SER A 534 8.32 37.48 -21.44
N ASP A 535 7.45 36.56 -21.86
CA ASP A 535 6.66 36.70 -23.11
C ASP A 535 5.18 36.38 -22.90
N THR A 536 4.40 37.42 -22.58
CA THR A 536 2.95 37.35 -22.42
C THR A 536 2.19 37.45 -23.74
N VAL A 537 2.87 37.73 -24.86
CA VAL A 537 2.26 37.81 -26.20
C VAL A 537 2.21 36.42 -26.81
N MET A 538 3.36 35.72 -26.88
CA MET A 538 3.47 34.33 -27.33
C MET A 538 2.54 33.41 -26.53
N LEU A 539 2.35 33.68 -25.24
CA LEU A 539 1.37 32.97 -24.41
C LEU A 539 -0.08 33.20 -24.84
N SER A 540 -0.47 34.44 -25.15
CA SER A 540 -1.87 34.71 -25.53
C SER A 540 -2.23 34.11 -26.90
N GLU A 541 -1.28 34.11 -27.84
CA GLU A 541 -1.42 33.47 -29.15
C GLU A 541 -1.41 31.93 -29.04
N ALA A 542 -0.45 31.34 -28.32
CA ALA A 542 -0.31 29.88 -28.19
C ALA A 542 -1.51 29.19 -27.49
N MET A 543 -2.28 29.92 -26.68
CA MET A 543 -3.53 29.42 -26.08
C MET A 543 -4.78 29.69 -26.92
N GLY A 544 -4.69 30.62 -27.87
CA GLY A 544 -5.77 30.91 -28.82
C GLY A 544 -6.08 29.75 -29.77
N THR A 545 -5.13 28.85 -30.02
CA THR A 545 -5.28 27.73 -30.98
C THR A 545 -5.63 26.39 -30.29
N PRO A 546 -6.30 25.46 -30.98
CA PRO A 546 -6.46 24.07 -30.51
C PRO A 546 -5.19 23.22 -30.63
N ALA A 547 -4.14 23.71 -31.32
CA ALA A 547 -2.86 23.03 -31.45
C ALA A 547 -2.06 22.95 -30.13
N PRO A 548 -1.17 21.96 -29.96
CA PRO A 548 -0.15 22.00 -28.92
C PRO A 548 0.80 23.17 -29.18
N GLY A 549 1.00 24.02 -28.18
CA GLY A 549 1.84 25.21 -28.27
C GLY A 549 2.90 25.29 -27.17
N PHE A 550 3.60 26.43 -27.15
CA PHE A 550 4.70 26.72 -26.22
C PHE A 550 4.36 26.43 -24.75
N TYR A 551 3.15 26.84 -24.32
CA TYR A 551 2.66 26.60 -22.97
C TYR A 551 2.47 25.10 -22.66
N ASP A 552 1.99 24.30 -23.62
CA ASP A 552 1.81 22.85 -23.41
C ASP A 552 3.15 22.15 -23.17
N TYR A 553 4.17 22.51 -23.95
CA TYR A 553 5.51 21.96 -23.77
C TYR A 553 6.06 22.30 -22.38
N LEU A 554 6.06 23.58 -21.99
CA LEU A 554 6.51 24.00 -20.66
C LEU A 554 5.74 23.32 -19.50
N MET A 555 4.45 23.01 -19.68
CA MET A 555 3.68 22.25 -18.70
C MET A 555 4.14 20.79 -18.56
N LEU A 556 4.54 20.13 -19.66
CA LEU A 556 5.18 18.81 -19.59
C LEU A 556 6.52 18.87 -18.84
N ILE A 557 7.30 19.93 -19.02
CA ILE A 557 8.58 20.11 -18.30
C ILE A 557 8.36 20.36 -16.80
N ASP A 558 7.41 21.24 -16.42
CA ASP A 558 7.03 21.53 -15.01
C ASP A 558 6.61 20.23 -14.29
N ALA A 559 5.75 19.43 -14.94
CA ALA A 559 5.28 18.14 -14.41
C ALA A 559 6.41 17.10 -14.24
N ILE A 560 7.39 17.06 -15.16
CA ILE A 560 8.57 16.20 -15.05
C ILE A 560 9.50 16.68 -13.94
N GLY A 561 9.73 18.00 -13.84
CA GLY A 561 10.50 18.63 -12.78
C GLY A 561 9.96 18.31 -11.39
N GLU A 562 8.66 18.48 -11.17
CA GLU A 562 7.98 18.14 -9.92
C GLU A 562 8.03 16.62 -9.64
N SER A 563 7.81 15.79 -10.68
CA SER A 563 7.83 14.32 -10.55
C SER A 563 9.20 13.75 -10.16
N ASN A 564 10.30 14.36 -10.60
CA ASN A 564 11.66 13.95 -10.23
C ASN A 564 11.92 14.15 -8.73
N LEU A 565 11.55 15.33 -8.21
CA LEU A 565 11.65 15.65 -6.79
C LEU A 565 10.74 14.75 -5.94
N HIS A 566 9.53 14.46 -6.43
CA HIS A 566 8.67 13.41 -5.85
C HIS A 566 9.37 12.04 -5.84
N GLY A 567 9.98 11.62 -6.96
CA GLY A 567 10.76 10.39 -7.07
C GLY A 567 11.85 10.28 -6.02
N LEU A 568 12.67 11.32 -5.85
CA LEU A 568 13.74 11.40 -4.86
C LEU A 568 13.24 11.25 -3.41
N VAL A 569 12.15 11.93 -3.07
CA VAL A 569 11.53 11.86 -1.73
C VAL A 569 10.91 10.48 -1.47
N ARG A 570 10.21 9.89 -2.46
CA ARG A 570 9.66 8.53 -2.40
C ARG A 570 10.77 7.48 -2.26
N TYR A 571 11.86 7.64 -3.02
CA TYR A 571 13.01 6.76 -2.98
C TYR A 571 13.65 6.75 -1.59
N TYR A 572 13.91 7.89 -0.98
CA TYR A 572 14.42 7.90 0.41
C TYR A 572 13.39 7.38 1.42
N GLY A 573 12.13 7.82 1.33
CA GLY A 573 11.14 7.60 2.37
C GLY A 573 10.50 6.20 2.37
N TRP A 574 10.15 5.67 1.18
CA TRP A 574 9.55 4.34 1.01
C TRP A 574 10.57 3.26 0.68
N ILE A 575 11.48 3.50 -0.28
CA ILE A 575 12.33 2.44 -0.87
C ILE A 575 13.61 2.22 -0.06
N GLN A 576 14.30 3.29 0.32
CA GLN A 576 15.38 3.26 1.31
C GLN A 576 14.86 3.33 2.75
N GLY A 577 13.55 3.47 3.00
CA GLY A 577 12.95 3.40 4.34
C GLY A 577 13.43 4.44 5.36
N LYS A 578 13.93 5.59 4.91
CA LYS A 578 14.44 6.73 5.70
C LYS A 578 13.41 7.88 5.77
N PRO A 579 12.31 7.76 6.54
CA PRO A 579 11.30 8.81 6.63
C PRO A 579 11.84 10.11 7.26
N GLU A 580 12.89 10.03 8.09
CA GLU A 580 13.65 11.20 8.52
C GLU A 580 14.27 11.98 7.34
N VAL A 581 15.10 11.35 6.51
CA VAL A 581 15.74 12.00 5.35
C VAL A 581 14.70 12.52 4.37
N ALA A 582 13.62 11.76 4.11
CA ALA A 582 12.55 12.22 3.23
C ALA A 582 11.81 13.47 3.78
N VAL A 583 11.57 13.58 5.09
CA VAL A 583 10.96 14.78 5.69
C VAL A 583 11.90 15.97 5.66
N ASP A 584 13.19 15.76 5.94
CA ASP A 584 14.15 16.87 6.00
C ASP A 584 14.56 17.35 4.58
N LEU A 585 14.52 16.46 3.57
CA LEU A 585 14.63 16.80 2.15
C LEU A 585 13.46 17.69 1.69
N VAL A 586 12.21 17.35 2.01
CA VAL A 586 11.06 18.19 1.61
C VAL A 586 11.11 19.56 2.28
N LYS A 587 11.57 19.67 3.53
CA LYS A 587 11.77 21.00 4.15
C LYS A 587 12.79 21.85 3.41
N ALA A 588 13.85 21.25 2.88
CA ALA A 588 14.84 21.97 2.09
C ALA A 588 14.28 22.38 0.70
N MET A 589 13.13 21.82 0.29
CA MET A 589 12.33 22.27 -0.87
C MET A 589 11.26 23.31 -0.50
N GLU A 590 11.03 23.63 0.78
CA GLU A 590 10.02 24.63 1.23
C GLU A 590 10.41 26.10 0.88
N THR A 591 11.51 26.34 0.15
CA THR A 591 11.79 27.62 -0.53
C THR A 591 10.84 27.84 -1.72
N VAL A 592 10.60 26.79 -2.50
CA VAL A 592 9.74 26.79 -3.69
C VAL A 592 8.40 26.12 -3.37
N TYR A 593 8.43 24.86 -2.91
CA TYR A 593 7.26 23.99 -2.80
C TYR A 593 6.55 24.04 -1.43
N LYS A 594 6.58 25.19 -0.75
CA LYS A 594 5.95 25.36 0.57
C LYS A 594 4.45 25.13 0.51
N ASP A 595 3.94 24.23 1.35
CA ASP A 595 2.53 23.80 1.36
C ASP A 595 2.06 23.17 0.03
N HIS A 596 2.96 22.65 -0.81
CA HIS A 596 2.58 21.89 -1.99
C HIS A 596 1.81 20.61 -1.58
N PRO A 597 0.65 20.26 -2.19
CA PRO A 597 -0.21 19.20 -1.66
C PRO A 597 0.41 17.80 -1.62
N GLU A 598 1.18 17.38 -2.64
CA GLU A 598 1.78 16.03 -2.63
C GLU A 598 2.92 15.93 -1.60
N PHE A 599 3.86 16.88 -1.62
CA PHE A 599 4.92 16.96 -0.61
C PHE A 599 4.38 17.02 0.82
N THR A 600 3.27 17.72 1.04
CA THR A 600 2.59 17.78 2.35
C THR A 600 1.99 16.43 2.74
N ALA A 601 1.38 15.69 1.80
CA ALA A 601 0.92 14.32 2.03
C ALA A 601 2.09 13.34 2.29
N MET A 602 3.22 13.52 1.62
CA MET A 602 4.45 12.76 1.86
C MET A 602 5.00 13.00 3.26
N ILE A 603 5.18 14.26 3.69
CA ILE A 603 5.60 14.60 5.06
C ILE A 603 4.66 13.92 6.06
N ALA A 604 3.35 14.04 5.88
CA ALA A 604 2.37 13.42 6.78
C ALA A 604 2.51 11.89 6.84
N HIS A 605 2.74 11.22 5.71
CA HIS A 605 3.03 9.78 5.68
C HIS A 605 4.30 9.46 6.46
N PHE A 606 5.42 10.13 6.16
CA PHE A 606 6.73 9.82 6.72
C PHE A 606 6.80 10.16 8.21
N GLN A 607 6.16 11.22 8.67
CA GLN A 607 5.96 11.51 10.09
C GLN A 607 5.14 10.42 10.81
N ASN A 608 4.06 9.93 10.19
CA ASN A 608 3.25 8.80 10.68
C ASN A 608 4.05 7.47 10.75
N VAL A 609 5.18 7.37 10.02
CA VAL A 609 6.20 6.32 10.23
C VAL A 609 7.18 6.71 11.35
N ARG A 610 7.82 7.88 11.28
CA ARG A 610 8.83 8.40 12.25
C ARG A 610 8.34 8.32 13.69
N ARG A 611 7.09 8.70 13.98
CA ARG A 611 6.47 8.65 15.32
C ARG A 611 6.53 7.29 16.03
N LYS A 612 6.80 6.19 15.32
CA LYS A 612 7.08 4.86 15.91
C LYS A 612 8.39 4.88 16.73
N LYS A 613 9.39 5.65 16.29
CA LYS A 613 10.72 5.80 16.90
C LYS A 613 10.71 6.76 18.11
N LEU A 614 9.87 7.80 18.06
CA LEU A 614 9.88 8.95 18.99
C LEU A 614 9.28 8.62 20.37
N LYS A 615 9.64 9.41 21.40
CA LYS A 615 9.04 9.38 22.75
C LYS A 615 7.90 10.41 22.87
N ASN A 616 7.06 10.30 23.90
CA ASN A 616 6.17 11.42 24.27
C ASN A 616 7.04 12.52 24.96
N PRO A 617 6.79 13.83 24.78
CA PRO A 617 5.68 14.45 24.03
C PRO A 617 5.92 14.61 22.53
N GLU A 618 7.17 14.56 22.02
CA GLU A 618 7.53 14.74 20.60
C GLU A 618 6.65 13.88 19.66
N ARG A 619 6.43 12.61 20.01
CA ARG A 619 5.53 11.69 19.31
C ARG A 619 4.12 12.25 19.12
N GLN A 620 3.59 13.00 20.08
CA GLN A 620 2.26 13.59 19.99
C GLN A 620 2.25 14.83 19.08
N MET A 621 3.30 15.66 19.13
CA MET A 621 3.47 16.77 18.19
C MET A 621 3.52 16.25 16.75
N VAL A 622 4.34 15.22 16.49
CA VAL A 622 4.46 14.55 15.18
C VAL A 622 3.23 13.69 14.82
N ILE A 623 2.32 13.40 15.77
CA ILE A 623 0.99 12.82 15.47
C ILE A 623 0.01 13.92 15.03
N ASN A 624 0.10 15.11 15.62
CA ASN A 624 -0.77 16.24 15.28
C ASN A 624 -0.35 16.84 13.93
N ASP A 625 0.93 17.17 13.72
CA ASP A 625 1.46 17.71 12.46
C ASP A 625 1.15 16.78 11.27
N ALA A 626 1.43 15.47 11.42
CA ALA A 626 1.07 14.46 10.41
C ALA A 626 -0.44 14.28 10.17
N TYR A 627 -1.29 14.73 11.09
CA TYR A 627 -2.74 14.68 10.92
C TYR A 627 -3.25 15.93 10.21
N GLU A 628 -2.85 17.12 10.68
CA GLU A 628 -3.25 18.39 10.07
C GLU A 628 -2.66 18.51 8.66
N ARG A 629 -1.39 18.15 8.41
CA ARG A 629 -0.80 18.11 7.05
C ARG A 629 -1.56 17.16 6.11
N ALA A 630 -1.93 15.97 6.58
CA ALA A 630 -2.76 15.05 5.77
C ALA A 630 -4.15 15.62 5.49
N LEU A 631 -4.74 16.38 6.42
CA LEU A 631 -6.03 17.03 6.26
C LEU A 631 -5.96 18.22 5.29
N SER A 632 -4.91 19.04 5.39
CA SER A 632 -4.64 20.15 4.46
C SER A 632 -4.41 19.64 3.04
N ALA A 633 -3.54 18.63 2.86
CA ALA A 633 -3.32 18.03 1.55
C ALA A 633 -4.62 17.49 0.93
N LEU A 634 -5.49 16.85 1.73
CA LEU A 634 -6.81 16.38 1.28
C LEU A 634 -7.76 17.51 0.86
N TRP A 635 -7.68 18.66 1.55
CA TRP A 635 -8.46 19.83 1.19
C TRP A 635 -7.98 20.42 -0.14
N TRP A 636 -6.67 20.66 -0.25
CA TRP A 636 -6.05 21.33 -1.39
C TRP A 636 -6.17 20.58 -2.72
N CYS A 637 -6.22 19.24 -2.70
CA CYS A 637 -6.46 18.41 -3.90
C CYS A 637 -7.95 18.12 -4.18
N GLY A 638 -8.87 18.70 -3.40
CA GLY A 638 -10.33 18.48 -3.53
C GLY A 638 -10.79 17.02 -3.39
N GLY A 639 -9.91 16.10 -2.95
CA GLY A 639 -10.18 14.66 -2.95
C GLY A 639 -10.09 13.96 -4.32
N GLN A 640 -9.73 14.64 -5.39
CA GLN A 640 -9.86 14.09 -6.76
C GLN A 640 -8.57 13.44 -7.28
N GLU A 641 -7.50 13.41 -6.49
CA GLU A 641 -6.14 13.08 -6.92
C GLU A 641 -5.52 11.87 -6.21
N ARG A 642 -4.47 11.29 -6.80
CA ARG A 642 -3.65 10.22 -6.18
C ARG A 642 -3.04 10.64 -4.83
N ILE A 643 -2.82 11.95 -4.65
CA ILE A 643 -2.46 12.59 -3.37
C ILE A 643 -3.47 12.23 -2.27
N SER A 644 -4.77 12.29 -2.57
CA SER A 644 -5.83 11.98 -1.61
C SER A 644 -5.81 10.51 -1.19
N HIS A 645 -5.53 9.60 -2.14
CA HIS A 645 -5.33 8.18 -1.84
C HIS A 645 -4.18 7.97 -0.82
N SER A 646 -3.11 8.75 -0.90
CA SER A 646 -1.99 8.70 0.04
C SER A 646 -2.29 9.30 1.42
N ALA A 647 -3.06 10.40 1.47
CA ALA A 647 -3.36 11.12 2.72
C ALA A 647 -4.51 10.50 3.54
N ILE A 648 -5.54 9.93 2.90
CA ILE A 648 -6.70 9.27 3.55
C ILE A 648 -6.27 8.19 4.58
N PRO A 649 -5.35 7.24 4.27
CA PRO A 649 -4.84 6.27 5.23
C PRO A 649 -4.10 6.90 6.42
N CYS A 650 -3.56 8.11 6.27
CA CYS A 650 -2.92 8.84 7.36
C CYS A 650 -3.98 9.38 8.33
N VAL A 651 -4.94 10.17 7.82
CA VAL A 651 -6.04 10.75 8.60
C VAL A 651 -6.80 9.67 9.37
N ARG A 652 -7.23 8.60 8.71
CA ARG A 652 -7.97 7.49 9.34
C ARG A 652 -7.19 6.79 10.47
N LYS A 653 -5.86 6.71 10.35
CA LYS A 653 -4.95 6.03 11.30
C LYS A 653 -4.51 6.90 12.47
N LEU A 654 -4.62 8.22 12.32
CA LEU A 654 -4.25 9.23 13.31
C LEU A 654 -5.45 9.84 14.04
N LYS A 655 -6.65 9.92 13.43
CA LYS A 655 -7.86 10.54 14.02
C LYS A 655 -8.13 10.12 15.48
N GLY A 656 -8.06 8.83 15.80
CA GLY A 656 -8.21 8.31 17.17
C GLY A 656 -7.01 8.52 18.10
N ARG A 657 -6.13 9.49 17.81
CA ARG A 657 -4.90 9.82 18.56
C ARG A 657 -4.68 11.33 18.71
N VAL A 658 -5.52 12.16 18.10
CA VAL A 658 -5.38 13.62 18.04
C VAL A 658 -6.57 14.23 18.78
N LYS A 659 -6.36 15.32 19.54
CA LYS A 659 -7.44 16.28 19.83
C LYS A 659 -7.38 17.31 18.71
N PRO A 660 -8.19 17.20 17.65
CA PRO A 660 -8.02 18.04 16.47
C PRO A 660 -8.38 19.49 16.83
N ALA A 661 -7.62 20.45 16.34
CA ALA A 661 -7.91 21.87 16.59
C ALA A 661 -9.20 22.32 15.87
N ARG A 662 -9.59 21.59 14.82
CA ARG A 662 -10.76 21.81 13.98
C ARG A 662 -11.79 20.67 14.19
N PRO A 663 -13.12 20.90 14.03
CA PRO A 663 -14.15 19.85 14.19
C PRO A 663 -14.14 18.71 13.14
N SER A 664 -13.11 17.85 13.17
CA SER A 664 -12.86 16.78 12.17
C SER A 664 -13.90 15.65 12.10
N PHE A 665 -14.99 15.76 12.86
CA PHE A 665 -16.10 14.81 12.80
C PHE A 665 -16.81 14.87 11.44
N LEU A 666 -17.12 16.09 10.97
CA LEU A 666 -17.87 16.31 9.73
C LEU A 666 -17.01 16.08 8.48
N LEU A 667 -15.74 16.50 8.50
CA LEU A 667 -14.78 16.26 7.40
C LEU A 667 -14.54 14.76 7.10
N TYR A 668 -14.76 13.88 8.08
CA TYR A 668 -14.70 12.43 7.88
C TYR A 668 -16.01 11.82 7.32
N ASN A 669 -17.13 12.53 7.44
CA ASN A 669 -18.33 12.20 6.69
C ASN A 669 -18.26 12.78 5.27
N SER A 670 -17.62 13.94 5.07
CA SER A 670 -17.31 14.42 3.72
C SER A 670 -16.25 13.56 3.01
N GLU A 671 -15.26 12.96 3.71
CA GLU A 671 -14.42 11.84 3.17
C GLU A 671 -15.25 10.69 2.57
N LYS A 672 -16.50 10.49 3.03
CA LYS A 672 -17.41 9.46 2.51
C LYS A 672 -18.42 9.99 1.50
N ALA A 673 -18.60 11.30 1.42
CA ALA A 673 -19.44 11.97 0.44
C ALA A 673 -18.60 12.34 -0.79
N VAL A 674 -17.72 13.33 -0.64
CA VAL A 674 -16.89 13.96 -1.68
C VAL A 674 -16.16 12.96 -2.60
N TYR A 675 -15.77 11.77 -2.11
CA TYR A 675 -15.06 10.76 -2.93
C TYR A 675 -15.95 9.60 -3.43
N LYS A 676 -17.18 9.43 -2.91
CA LYS A 676 -18.13 8.38 -3.36
C LYS A 676 -19.19 8.88 -4.33
N LEU A 677 -19.48 10.17 -4.20
CA LEU A 677 -20.52 10.90 -4.91
C LEU A 677 -19.94 11.65 -6.13
N ASP A 678 -18.63 11.53 -6.37
CA ASP A 678 -18.01 11.90 -7.65
C ASP A 678 -18.55 11.00 -8.76
N TYR A 679 -19.14 11.62 -9.79
CA TYR A 679 -19.56 10.98 -11.03
C TYR A 679 -18.70 11.48 -12.22
N PRO A 680 -18.10 10.57 -13.01
CA PRO A 680 -17.99 9.13 -12.76
C PRO A 680 -17.04 8.81 -11.58
N PRO A 681 -17.16 7.62 -10.96
CA PRO A 681 -16.30 7.23 -9.85
C PRO A 681 -14.86 6.94 -10.33
N ARG A 682 -13.89 7.70 -9.83
CA ARG A 682 -12.47 7.56 -10.20
C ARG A 682 -11.90 6.18 -9.83
N ALA A 683 -11.23 5.54 -10.79
CA ALA A 683 -10.79 4.14 -10.69
C ALA A 683 -9.88 3.85 -9.48
N ASP A 684 -8.95 4.78 -9.16
CA ASP A 684 -8.02 4.70 -8.02
C ASP A 684 -8.70 4.50 -6.63
N TYR A 685 -10.01 4.73 -6.52
CA TYR A 685 -10.77 4.55 -5.26
C TYR A 685 -11.62 3.28 -5.20
N ALA A 686 -11.85 2.60 -6.32
CA ALA A 686 -12.72 1.42 -6.42
C ALA A 686 -12.38 0.35 -5.37
N CYS A 687 -11.08 0.13 -5.14
CA CYS A 687 -10.59 -0.86 -4.18
C CYS A 687 -10.95 -0.57 -2.71
N GLN A 688 -11.39 0.64 -2.33
CA GLN A 688 -11.66 0.97 -0.92
C GLN A 688 -13.07 0.55 -0.47
N ASN A 689 -14.13 0.85 -1.23
CA ASN A 689 -15.52 0.70 -0.77
C ASN A 689 -16.11 -0.71 -1.05
N LYS A 690 -16.08 -1.62 -0.07
CA LYS A 690 -16.62 -3.00 -0.19
C LYS A 690 -18.04 -3.07 -0.81
N LYS A 691 -18.92 -2.10 -0.54
CA LYS A 691 -20.30 -2.09 -1.06
C LYS A 691 -20.44 -1.76 -2.55
N ASN A 692 -19.45 -1.09 -3.17
CA ASN A 692 -19.60 -0.53 -4.52
C ASN A 692 -18.66 -1.18 -5.54
N LEU A 693 -17.85 -2.17 -5.16
CA LEU A 693 -16.84 -2.81 -6.02
C LEU A 693 -17.36 -3.20 -7.41
N ALA A 694 -18.55 -3.81 -7.50
CA ALA A 694 -19.14 -4.22 -8.77
C ALA A 694 -19.64 -3.07 -9.67
N ARG A 695 -19.89 -1.88 -9.10
CA ARG A 695 -20.15 -0.63 -9.83
C ARG A 695 -18.82 -0.02 -10.29
N ASP A 696 -17.89 0.10 -9.35
CA ASP A 696 -16.62 0.80 -9.57
C ASP A 696 -15.72 0.03 -10.56
N LEU A 697 -15.85 -1.30 -10.65
CA LEU A 697 -15.22 -2.16 -11.66
C LEU A 697 -15.68 -1.91 -13.10
N ASN A 698 -16.87 -1.34 -13.33
CA ASN A 698 -17.32 -1.00 -14.68
C ASN A 698 -16.51 0.18 -15.25
N TRP A 699 -16.03 1.07 -14.37
CA TRP A 699 -15.27 2.29 -14.68
C TRP A 699 -13.75 2.07 -14.64
N ALA A 700 -13.26 1.14 -13.82
CA ALA A 700 -11.85 0.82 -13.77
C ALA A 700 -11.39 0.07 -15.04
N HIS A 701 -10.32 0.56 -15.67
CA HIS A 701 -9.71 -0.04 -16.86
C HIS A 701 -8.92 -1.31 -16.51
N ALA A 702 -7.89 -1.21 -15.68
CA ALA A 702 -6.96 -2.31 -15.41
C ALA A 702 -6.87 -2.72 -13.91
N LEU A 703 -7.80 -2.29 -13.05
CA LEU A 703 -7.74 -2.50 -11.59
C LEU A 703 -8.24 -3.89 -11.12
N PHE A 704 -7.53 -4.95 -11.50
CA PHE A 704 -7.81 -6.33 -11.03
C PHE A 704 -7.95 -6.50 -9.50
N PRO A 705 -7.23 -5.75 -8.63
CA PRO A 705 -7.41 -5.86 -7.17
C PRO A 705 -8.86 -5.67 -6.67
N ALA A 706 -9.73 -5.00 -7.44
CA ALA A 706 -11.15 -4.91 -7.12
C ALA A 706 -11.92 -6.21 -7.45
N VAL A 707 -11.60 -6.93 -8.53
CA VAL A 707 -12.13 -8.27 -8.84
C VAL A 707 -11.72 -9.25 -7.75
N LYS A 708 -10.40 -9.32 -7.48
CA LYS A 708 -9.80 -10.12 -6.40
C LYS A 708 -10.46 -9.86 -5.05
N LYS A 709 -10.73 -8.60 -4.70
CA LYS A 709 -11.43 -8.23 -3.46
C LYS A 709 -12.93 -8.58 -3.47
N LEU A 710 -13.60 -8.60 -4.62
CA LEU A 710 -15.00 -9.00 -4.74
C LEU A 710 -15.14 -10.52 -4.61
N GLN A 711 -14.40 -11.30 -5.41
CA GLN A 711 -14.40 -12.76 -5.36
C GLN A 711 -14.02 -13.29 -3.97
N ASN A 712 -12.99 -12.72 -3.32
CA ASN A 712 -12.62 -13.09 -1.96
C ASN A 712 -13.74 -12.83 -0.92
N GLN A 713 -14.66 -11.88 -1.13
CA GLN A 713 -15.78 -11.67 -0.20
C GLN A 713 -16.87 -12.73 -0.34
N HIS A 714 -16.99 -13.37 -1.50
CA HIS A 714 -17.87 -14.51 -1.70
C HIS A 714 -17.21 -15.78 -1.15
N LEU A 715 -15.92 -16.00 -1.44
CA LEU A 715 -15.13 -17.10 -0.85
C LEU A 715 -15.04 -17.02 0.69
N GLU A 716 -14.90 -15.83 1.28
CA GLU A 716 -14.92 -15.63 2.76
C GLU A 716 -16.24 -16.08 3.41
N LYS A 717 -17.33 -16.23 2.64
CA LYS A 717 -18.65 -16.69 3.11
C LYS A 717 -19.04 -18.09 2.59
N ARG A 718 -18.24 -18.73 1.72
CA ARG A 718 -18.61 -19.93 0.95
C ARG A 718 -19.74 -19.72 -0.08
N GLU A 719 -19.92 -18.49 -0.56
CA GLU A 719 -20.77 -18.15 -1.70
C GLU A 719 -20.06 -18.55 -3.02
N PHE A 720 -19.83 -19.86 -3.24
CA PHE A 720 -18.95 -20.37 -4.30
C PHE A 720 -19.44 -20.07 -5.72
N ASP A 721 -20.75 -20.19 -5.98
CA ASP A 721 -21.31 -19.89 -7.30
C ASP A 721 -21.28 -18.39 -7.59
N GLN A 722 -21.42 -17.54 -6.57
CA GLN A 722 -21.23 -16.10 -6.70
C GLN A 722 -19.74 -15.74 -6.89
N ALA A 723 -18.81 -16.50 -6.29
CA ALA A 723 -17.38 -16.39 -6.58
C ALA A 723 -17.07 -16.77 -8.03
N ARG A 724 -17.68 -17.85 -8.55
CA ARG A 724 -17.57 -18.27 -9.96
C ARG A 724 -18.14 -17.22 -10.91
N ALA A 725 -19.36 -16.74 -10.63
CA ALA A 725 -20.03 -15.71 -11.42
C ALA A 725 -19.27 -14.37 -11.44
N VAL A 726 -18.44 -14.07 -10.42
CA VAL A 726 -17.54 -12.92 -10.46
C VAL A 726 -16.37 -13.13 -11.44
N LEU A 727 -15.81 -14.33 -11.53
CA LEU A 727 -14.79 -14.65 -12.55
C LEU A 727 -15.42 -14.68 -13.94
N GLU A 728 -16.53 -15.38 -14.10
CA GLU A 728 -17.28 -15.49 -15.36
C GLU A 728 -17.72 -14.12 -15.90
N LYS A 729 -18.28 -13.25 -15.05
CA LYS A 729 -18.67 -11.88 -15.45
C LYS A 729 -17.50 -11.04 -15.96
N TYR A 730 -16.29 -11.25 -15.42
CA TYR A 730 -15.08 -10.54 -15.82
C TYR A 730 -14.11 -11.43 -16.59
N SER A 731 -14.60 -12.51 -17.20
CA SER A 731 -13.78 -13.48 -17.96
C SER A 731 -13.09 -12.79 -19.12
N HIS A 732 -13.86 -12.13 -19.98
CA HIS A 732 -13.47 -11.26 -21.10
C HIS A 732 -12.63 -10.02 -20.73
N ARG A 733 -12.06 -9.97 -19.52
CA ARG A 733 -11.35 -8.83 -18.97
C ARG A 733 -10.12 -9.25 -18.19
N PHE A 734 -9.12 -8.37 -18.19
CA PHE A 734 -7.87 -8.60 -17.51
C PHE A 734 -7.15 -9.87 -18.01
N HIS A 735 -7.37 -10.28 -19.26
CA HIS A 735 -6.63 -11.37 -19.90
C HIS A 735 -5.12 -11.10 -19.77
N GLY A 736 -4.34 -12.12 -19.44
CA GLY A 736 -2.92 -11.98 -19.13
C GLY A 736 -2.60 -11.33 -17.77
N HIS A 737 -3.59 -11.02 -16.93
CA HIS A 737 -3.35 -10.61 -15.54
C HIS A 737 -2.98 -11.82 -14.68
N PRO A 738 -1.79 -11.88 -14.04
CA PRO A 738 -1.30 -13.10 -13.39
C PRO A 738 -2.10 -13.53 -12.15
N ASP A 739 -2.85 -12.64 -11.51
CA ASP A 739 -3.81 -13.06 -10.47
C ASP A 739 -5.09 -13.73 -11.01
N GLN A 740 -5.38 -13.73 -12.32
CA GLN A 740 -6.62 -14.34 -12.87
C GLN A 740 -6.69 -15.83 -12.55
N LEU A 741 -5.70 -16.58 -13.00
CA LEU A 741 -5.61 -18.02 -12.72
C LEU A 741 -5.24 -18.31 -11.26
N TRP A 742 -4.70 -17.34 -10.51
CA TRP A 742 -4.63 -17.41 -9.05
C TRP A 742 -6.02 -17.34 -8.38
N LEU A 743 -6.98 -16.57 -8.90
CA LEU A 743 -8.36 -16.59 -8.38
C LEU A 743 -9.08 -17.91 -8.69
N GLU A 744 -8.82 -18.51 -9.85
CA GLU A 744 -9.35 -19.82 -10.23
C GLU A 744 -8.76 -20.95 -9.37
N ALA A 745 -7.44 -20.98 -9.22
CA ALA A 745 -6.77 -21.95 -8.36
C ALA A 745 -7.08 -21.74 -6.87
N LEU A 746 -7.28 -20.49 -6.42
CA LEU A 746 -7.81 -20.19 -5.09
C LEU A 746 -9.25 -20.69 -4.93
N GLN A 747 -10.10 -20.54 -5.94
CA GLN A 747 -11.46 -21.07 -5.92
C GLN A 747 -11.44 -22.59 -5.86
N ALA A 748 -10.71 -23.28 -6.74
CA ALA A 748 -10.56 -24.73 -6.71
C ALA A 748 -10.06 -25.23 -5.34
N ALA A 749 -9.06 -24.57 -4.74
CA ALA A 749 -8.58 -24.89 -3.40
C ALA A 749 -9.59 -24.59 -2.28
N CYS A 750 -10.49 -23.60 -2.45
CA CYS A 750 -11.59 -23.33 -1.51
C CYS A 750 -12.78 -24.29 -1.69
N GLU A 751 -12.99 -24.81 -2.90
CA GLU A 751 -13.90 -25.91 -3.24
C GLU A 751 -13.33 -27.30 -2.84
N GLY A 752 -12.14 -27.34 -2.24
CA GLY A 752 -11.47 -28.56 -1.75
C GLY A 752 -10.59 -29.28 -2.77
N ASN A 753 -10.62 -28.88 -4.04
CA ASN A 753 -9.83 -29.47 -5.12
C ASN A 753 -8.42 -28.86 -5.19
N GLU A 754 -7.57 -29.21 -4.23
CA GLU A 754 -6.17 -28.79 -4.18
C GLU A 754 -5.32 -29.32 -5.34
N GLN A 755 -5.73 -30.42 -5.99
CA GLN A 755 -5.03 -31.00 -7.13
C GLN A 755 -5.23 -30.15 -8.39
N LYS A 756 -6.48 -29.81 -8.73
CA LYS A 756 -6.78 -28.86 -9.82
C LYS A 756 -6.12 -27.50 -9.58
N ALA A 757 -6.08 -27.03 -8.33
CA ALA A 757 -5.36 -25.80 -7.98
C ALA A 757 -3.86 -25.90 -8.30
N ALA A 758 -3.21 -27.03 -8.00
CA ALA A 758 -1.81 -27.26 -8.34
C ALA A 758 -1.58 -27.42 -9.85
N GLU A 759 -2.49 -28.08 -10.56
CA GLU A 759 -2.45 -28.23 -12.03
C GLU A 759 -2.53 -26.87 -12.72
N ILE A 760 -3.42 -25.97 -12.29
CA ILE A 760 -3.48 -24.58 -12.79
C ILE A 760 -2.13 -23.88 -12.57
N TYR A 761 -1.59 -23.86 -11.35
CA TYR A 761 -0.28 -23.22 -11.11
C TYR A 761 0.88 -23.88 -11.87
N SER A 762 0.81 -25.19 -12.16
CA SER A 762 1.83 -25.90 -12.92
C SER A 762 1.72 -25.61 -14.42
N LYS A 763 0.50 -25.43 -14.95
CA LYS A 763 0.24 -24.98 -16.32
C LYS A 763 0.78 -23.57 -16.53
N GLU A 764 0.42 -22.64 -15.65
CA GLU A 764 0.90 -21.25 -15.67
C GLU A 764 2.43 -21.16 -15.77
N ILE A 765 3.13 -21.94 -14.95
CA ILE A 765 4.61 -21.95 -14.90
C ILE A 765 5.21 -22.57 -16.18
N ALA A 766 4.55 -23.57 -16.77
CA ALA A 766 4.96 -24.15 -18.05
C ALA A 766 4.68 -23.24 -19.26
N GLU A 767 3.64 -22.40 -19.18
CA GLU A 767 3.31 -21.36 -20.16
C GLU A 767 4.10 -20.05 -19.95
N GLY A 768 5.07 -20.05 -19.04
CA GLY A 768 6.04 -18.98 -18.86
C GLY A 768 5.68 -17.92 -17.81
N ASN A 769 4.63 -18.11 -16.99
CA ASN A 769 4.24 -17.13 -15.97
C ASN A 769 5.38 -16.90 -14.94
N THR A 770 6.01 -15.74 -15.05
CA THR A 770 7.17 -15.28 -14.27
C THR A 770 6.81 -14.73 -12.89
N THR A 771 5.57 -14.86 -12.40
CA THR A 771 5.19 -14.31 -11.08
C THR A 771 5.49 -15.26 -9.92
N TRP A 772 6.11 -14.70 -8.88
CA TRP A 772 6.35 -15.41 -7.62
C TRP A 772 5.07 -16.03 -7.00
N THR A 773 3.89 -15.47 -7.28
CA THR A 773 2.61 -15.96 -6.74
C THR A 773 2.32 -17.41 -7.15
N ALA A 774 2.56 -17.79 -8.40
CA ALA A 774 2.34 -19.15 -8.89
C ALA A 774 3.34 -20.14 -8.26
N TYR A 775 4.63 -19.84 -8.36
CA TYR A 775 5.73 -20.60 -7.76
C TYR A 775 5.52 -20.80 -6.24
N TRP A 776 5.13 -19.74 -5.53
CA TRP A 776 4.80 -19.76 -4.11
C TRP A 776 3.59 -20.65 -3.78
N ALA A 777 2.54 -20.62 -4.60
CA ALA A 777 1.35 -21.41 -4.35
C ALA A 777 1.59 -22.91 -4.60
N LEU A 778 2.22 -23.27 -5.73
CA LEU A 778 2.57 -24.64 -6.07
C LEU A 778 3.65 -25.22 -5.14
N GLY A 779 4.69 -24.45 -4.82
CA GLY A 779 5.72 -24.87 -3.86
C GLY A 779 5.16 -25.11 -2.45
N ARG A 780 4.17 -24.31 -2.03
CA ARG A 780 3.41 -24.60 -0.79
C ARG A 780 2.53 -25.84 -0.91
N HIS A 781 1.91 -26.12 -2.07
CA HIS A 781 1.18 -27.37 -2.29
C HIS A 781 2.13 -28.58 -2.15
N TYR A 782 3.28 -28.58 -2.81
CA TYR A 782 4.28 -29.64 -2.65
C TYR A 782 4.75 -29.78 -1.19
N ILE A 783 4.95 -28.68 -0.47
CA ILE A 783 5.24 -28.69 0.99
C ILE A 783 4.10 -29.30 1.83
N ARG A 784 2.82 -29.08 1.46
CA ARG A 784 1.67 -29.74 2.13
C ARG A 784 1.70 -31.26 1.92
N GLN A 785 2.06 -31.72 0.73
CA GLN A 785 2.22 -33.13 0.38
C GLN A 785 3.55 -33.75 0.84
N GLY A 786 4.40 -33.01 1.55
CA GLY A 786 5.72 -33.47 2.00
C GLY A 786 6.77 -33.62 0.88
N GLN A 787 6.47 -33.17 -0.34
CA GLN A 787 7.34 -33.27 -1.54
C GLN A 787 8.37 -32.13 -1.55
N TYR A 788 9.22 -32.08 -0.52
CA TYR A 788 10.12 -30.95 -0.26
C TYR A 788 11.19 -30.76 -1.32
N GLU A 789 11.64 -31.84 -1.97
CA GLU A 789 12.59 -31.84 -3.08
C GLU A 789 12.01 -31.09 -4.29
N LYS A 790 10.75 -31.38 -4.65
CA LYS A 790 10.04 -30.68 -5.72
C LYS A 790 9.81 -29.21 -5.38
N ALA A 791 9.44 -28.90 -4.13
CA ALA A 791 9.28 -27.52 -3.68
C ALA A 791 10.61 -26.73 -3.71
N GLY A 792 11.72 -27.36 -3.32
CA GLY A 792 13.07 -26.78 -3.43
C GLY A 792 13.48 -26.54 -4.88
N ALA A 793 13.35 -27.54 -5.74
CA ALA A 793 13.63 -27.43 -7.17
C ALA A 793 12.77 -26.35 -7.84
N LEU A 794 11.47 -26.28 -7.53
CA LEU A 794 10.57 -25.25 -8.08
C LEU A 794 10.94 -23.84 -7.61
N PHE A 795 11.25 -23.63 -6.32
CA PHE A 795 11.71 -22.32 -5.86
C PHE A 795 13.06 -21.94 -6.49
N LEU A 796 13.95 -22.92 -6.70
CA LEU A 796 15.24 -22.72 -7.38
C LEU A 796 15.11 -22.53 -8.90
N SER A 797 14.02 -22.96 -9.54
CA SER A 797 13.77 -22.71 -10.97
C SER A 797 13.01 -21.40 -11.22
N TYR A 798 12.76 -20.58 -10.20
CA TYR A 798 12.13 -19.27 -10.37
C TYR A 798 13.08 -18.32 -11.13
N PRO A 799 12.72 -17.80 -12.33
CA PRO A 799 13.67 -17.09 -13.19
C PRO A 799 14.34 -15.88 -12.53
N ARG A 800 13.63 -15.19 -11.63
CA ARG A 800 14.12 -13.94 -11.02
C ARG A 800 15.00 -14.13 -9.78
N ILE A 801 15.53 -15.35 -9.56
CA ILE A 801 16.65 -15.61 -8.63
C ILE A 801 17.82 -16.37 -9.29
N GLN A 802 17.82 -16.55 -10.62
CA GLN A 802 18.98 -17.12 -11.31
C GLN A 802 20.16 -16.13 -11.33
N PRO A 803 21.42 -16.60 -11.43
CA PRO A 803 22.60 -15.73 -11.47
C PRO A 803 22.59 -14.69 -12.61
N GLU A 804 22.01 -15.04 -13.75
CA GLU A 804 21.83 -14.19 -14.93
C GLU A 804 20.63 -13.23 -14.85
N SER A 805 19.85 -13.29 -13.77
CA SER A 805 18.70 -12.40 -13.58
C SER A 805 19.14 -10.94 -13.41
N GLU A 806 18.70 -10.06 -14.31
CA GLU A 806 18.92 -8.60 -14.19
C GLU A 806 18.04 -7.94 -13.11
N TYR A 807 17.13 -8.71 -12.49
CA TYR A 807 16.22 -8.22 -11.46
C TYR A 807 16.96 -7.70 -10.22
N ASN A 808 16.43 -6.66 -9.56
CA ASN A 808 17.10 -6.01 -8.43
C ASN A 808 17.48 -7.01 -7.31
N ALA A 809 18.77 -7.06 -6.95
CA ALA A 809 19.34 -7.99 -5.98
C ALA A 809 18.64 -8.00 -4.60
N VAL A 810 18.05 -6.89 -4.15
CA VAL A 810 17.24 -6.85 -2.91
C VAL A 810 15.99 -7.71 -3.08
N GLY A 811 15.33 -7.61 -4.23
CA GLY A 811 14.20 -8.46 -4.62
C GLY A 811 14.61 -9.92 -4.76
N GLN A 812 15.68 -10.22 -5.50
CA GLN A 812 16.22 -11.59 -5.62
C GLN A 812 16.47 -12.23 -4.24
N SER A 813 17.22 -11.53 -3.38
CA SER A 813 17.56 -12.02 -2.04
C SER A 813 16.32 -12.23 -1.15
N SER A 814 15.22 -11.53 -1.42
CA SER A 814 13.96 -11.65 -0.70
C SER A 814 13.12 -12.85 -1.17
N TYR A 815 13.01 -13.10 -2.48
CA TYR A 815 12.32 -14.30 -3.00
C TYR A 815 13.04 -15.58 -2.57
N ALA A 816 14.37 -15.62 -2.68
CA ALA A 816 15.17 -16.78 -2.27
C ALA A 816 15.05 -17.07 -0.75
N GLU A 817 15.15 -16.06 0.13
CA GLU A 817 14.93 -16.27 1.58
C GLU A 817 13.50 -16.69 1.91
N LEU A 818 12.51 -16.21 1.15
CA LEU A 818 11.10 -16.53 1.38
C LEU A 818 10.79 -17.99 1.03
N GLY A 819 11.33 -18.50 -0.09
CA GLY A 819 11.29 -19.92 -0.46
C GLY A 819 12.04 -20.80 0.54
N GLY A 820 13.31 -20.47 0.81
CA GLY A 820 14.16 -21.18 1.77
C GLY A 820 13.55 -21.21 3.18
N SER A 821 12.86 -20.13 3.59
CA SER A 821 12.11 -20.07 4.85
C SER A 821 11.06 -21.17 4.95
N GLN A 822 10.24 -21.41 3.91
CA GLN A 822 9.17 -22.40 4.01
C GLN A 822 9.73 -23.81 4.22
N LEU A 823 10.78 -24.16 3.48
CA LEU A 823 11.45 -25.45 3.55
C LEU A 823 12.17 -25.65 4.90
N PHE A 824 12.99 -24.68 5.30
CA PHE A 824 13.69 -24.69 6.59
C PHE A 824 12.72 -24.84 7.77
N TRP A 825 11.61 -24.08 7.77
CA TRP A 825 10.58 -24.18 8.80
C TRP A 825 9.75 -25.49 8.73
N ARG A 826 10.08 -26.44 7.85
CA ARG A 826 9.43 -27.75 7.68
C ARG A 826 10.38 -28.94 7.84
N GLY A 827 11.61 -28.73 8.33
CA GLY A 827 12.61 -29.80 8.42
C GLY A 827 13.41 -30.03 7.13
N ALA A 828 12.95 -29.48 6.00
CA ALA A 828 13.63 -29.49 4.71
C ALA A 828 14.76 -28.44 4.63
N TYR A 829 15.67 -28.44 5.62
CA TYR A 829 16.76 -27.47 5.67
C TYR A 829 17.81 -27.70 4.57
N GLN A 830 17.96 -28.93 4.06
CA GLN A 830 18.87 -29.21 2.93
C GLN A 830 18.41 -28.48 1.66
N GLN A 831 17.12 -28.58 1.34
CA GLN A 831 16.48 -27.91 0.21
C GLN A 831 16.41 -26.39 0.42
N ALA A 832 16.54 -25.90 1.65
CA ALA A 832 16.62 -24.48 1.98
C ALA A 832 18.03 -23.87 1.85
N ILE A 833 19.11 -24.67 1.93
CA ILE A 833 20.48 -24.16 1.92
C ILE A 833 20.81 -23.39 0.62
N PRO A 834 20.60 -23.92 -0.60
CA PRO A 834 20.92 -23.19 -1.83
C PRO A 834 20.18 -21.87 -1.96
N LEU A 835 18.90 -21.83 -1.55
CA LEU A 835 18.07 -20.63 -1.53
C LEU A 835 18.59 -19.58 -0.53
N TYR A 836 19.11 -20.01 0.62
CA TYR A 836 19.81 -19.11 1.54
C TYR A 836 21.18 -18.69 1.04
N GLU A 837 21.90 -19.53 0.30
CA GLU A 837 23.23 -19.19 -0.24
C GLU A 837 23.14 -18.17 -1.37
N ILE A 838 22.11 -18.25 -2.25
CA ILE A 838 21.75 -17.16 -3.18
C ILE A 838 21.44 -15.87 -2.40
N SER A 839 20.53 -15.94 -1.42
CA SER A 839 20.06 -14.78 -0.66
C SER A 839 21.18 -14.07 0.13
N ALA A 840 22.09 -14.83 0.74
CA ALA A 840 23.25 -14.30 1.48
C ALA A 840 24.37 -13.84 0.54
N GLY A 841 24.65 -14.59 -0.54
CA GLY A 841 25.71 -14.31 -1.51
C GLY A 841 25.55 -12.98 -2.24
N LEU A 842 24.32 -12.52 -2.44
CA LEU A 842 24.00 -11.21 -3.00
C LEU A 842 24.40 -10.01 -2.11
N GLN A 843 24.75 -10.24 -0.83
CA GLN A 843 25.32 -9.27 0.13
C GLN A 843 24.62 -7.90 0.26
N THR A 844 23.35 -7.79 -0.14
CA THR A 844 22.58 -6.54 -0.19
C THR A 844 22.35 -5.87 1.18
N GLY A 845 22.66 -6.60 2.26
CA GLY A 845 22.26 -6.24 3.62
C GLY A 845 20.75 -6.22 3.81
N SER A 846 19.96 -6.80 2.91
CA SER A 846 18.50 -6.90 3.07
C SER A 846 18.13 -7.71 4.32
N GLY A 847 16.91 -7.54 4.82
CA GLY A 847 16.44 -8.27 6.00
C GLY A 847 16.42 -9.79 5.76
N SER A 848 16.17 -10.17 4.51
CA SER A 848 16.27 -11.52 3.99
C SER A 848 17.72 -11.99 3.85
N SER A 849 18.60 -11.22 3.21
CA SER A 849 20.03 -11.58 3.03
C SER A 849 20.72 -11.85 4.38
N LEU A 850 20.53 -10.97 5.36
CA LEU A 850 21.05 -11.14 6.72
C LEU A 850 20.34 -12.28 7.50
N ALA A 851 19.07 -12.58 7.21
CA ALA A 851 18.39 -13.72 7.84
C ALA A 851 18.88 -15.06 7.27
N SER A 852 19.13 -15.13 5.97
CA SER A 852 19.72 -16.26 5.27
C SER A 852 21.14 -16.54 5.76
N GLU A 853 22.00 -15.52 5.80
CA GLU A 853 23.37 -15.63 6.33
C GLU A 853 23.36 -16.14 7.79
N ALA A 854 22.53 -15.55 8.66
CA ALA A 854 22.42 -15.97 10.05
C ALA A 854 21.94 -17.43 10.20
N ARG A 855 21.04 -17.91 9.32
CA ARG A 855 20.58 -19.31 9.29
C ARG A 855 21.65 -20.25 8.73
N LEU A 856 22.46 -19.83 7.75
CA LEU A 856 23.57 -20.62 7.25
C LEU A 856 24.66 -20.83 8.32
N TYR A 857 24.98 -19.79 9.10
CA TYR A 857 25.85 -19.98 10.27
C TYR A 857 25.23 -20.93 11.31
N MET A 858 23.92 -20.82 11.57
CA MET A 858 23.20 -21.70 12.49
C MET A 858 23.23 -23.17 12.03
N LEU A 859 23.03 -23.42 10.73
CA LEU A 859 23.13 -24.76 10.13
C LEU A 859 24.57 -25.32 10.14
N LYS A 860 25.58 -24.44 10.05
CA LYS A 860 27.01 -24.79 10.19
C LYS A 860 27.46 -24.92 11.66
N GLY A 861 26.57 -24.63 12.62
CA GLY A 861 26.86 -24.69 14.06
C GLY A 861 27.71 -23.54 14.60
N ASP A 862 27.82 -22.43 13.85
CA ASP A 862 28.46 -21.18 14.33
C ASP A 862 27.40 -20.27 14.96
N TRP A 863 27.08 -20.56 16.21
CA TRP A 863 26.11 -19.83 17.00
C TRP A 863 26.52 -18.37 17.23
N ALA A 864 27.83 -18.08 17.26
CA ALA A 864 28.37 -16.75 17.53
C ALA A 864 28.26 -15.84 16.30
N ALA A 865 28.62 -16.33 15.11
CA ALA A 865 28.39 -15.62 13.86
C ALA A 865 26.88 -15.46 13.59
N SER A 866 26.09 -16.51 13.80
CA SER A 866 24.62 -16.45 13.68
C SER A 866 24.01 -15.36 14.58
N ALA A 867 24.38 -15.32 15.87
CA ALA A 867 23.93 -14.29 16.80
C ALA A 867 24.36 -12.87 16.35
N LYS A 868 25.61 -12.71 15.92
CA LYS A 868 26.14 -11.43 15.41
C LYS A 868 25.36 -10.91 14.20
N THR A 869 25.05 -11.77 13.23
CA THR A 869 24.27 -11.39 12.04
C THR A 869 22.79 -11.15 12.39
N PHE A 870 22.18 -11.94 13.28
CA PHE A 870 20.85 -11.64 13.81
C PHE A 870 20.81 -10.28 14.55
N LEU A 871 21.86 -9.90 15.30
CA LEU A 871 21.97 -8.57 15.91
C LEU A 871 22.07 -7.45 14.87
N GLN A 872 22.80 -7.65 13.77
CA GLN A 872 22.86 -6.70 12.66
C GLN A 872 21.48 -6.52 12.02
N ASN A 873 20.80 -7.62 11.70
CA ASN A 873 19.44 -7.63 11.16
C ASN A 873 18.45 -6.93 12.12
N ALA A 874 18.50 -7.27 13.40
CA ALA A 874 17.67 -6.70 14.45
C ALA A 874 17.89 -5.18 14.62
N ARG A 875 19.15 -4.72 14.64
CA ARG A 875 19.50 -3.28 14.69
C ARG A 875 19.07 -2.53 13.41
N ARG A 876 19.16 -3.19 12.25
CA ARG A 876 18.85 -2.63 10.93
C ARG A 876 17.34 -2.48 10.71
N TYR A 877 16.59 -3.57 10.78
CA TYR A 877 15.15 -3.58 10.48
C TYR A 877 14.24 -3.39 11.69
N ASN A 878 14.81 -3.30 12.90
CA ASN A 878 14.07 -3.27 14.17
C ASN A 878 13.07 -4.45 14.30
N TYR A 879 13.50 -5.62 13.84
CA TYR A 879 12.65 -6.79 13.60
C TYR A 879 12.57 -7.70 14.85
N PRO A 880 11.39 -7.91 15.48
CA PRO A 880 11.28 -8.68 16.72
C PRO A 880 11.79 -10.13 16.65
N PRO A 881 11.57 -10.91 15.56
CA PRO A 881 12.13 -12.25 15.45
C PRO A 881 13.65 -12.28 15.42
N ALA A 882 14.33 -11.33 14.77
CA ALA A 882 15.79 -11.26 14.80
C ALA A 882 16.33 -10.93 16.21
N TYR A 883 15.62 -10.08 16.97
CA TYR A 883 15.95 -9.87 18.39
C TYR A 883 15.72 -11.13 19.25
N ARG A 884 14.63 -11.88 19.01
CA ARG A 884 14.40 -13.19 19.64
C ARG A 884 15.57 -14.13 19.37
N ASP A 885 15.91 -14.32 18.10
CA ASP A 885 16.92 -15.32 17.70
C ASP A 885 18.30 -14.94 18.23
N TYR A 886 18.69 -13.67 18.17
CA TYR A 886 19.88 -13.14 18.83
C TYR A 886 19.92 -13.45 20.33
N MET A 887 18.90 -13.05 21.10
CA MET A 887 18.86 -13.27 22.55
C MET A 887 18.83 -14.76 22.93
N SER A 888 18.08 -15.58 22.18
CA SER A 888 18.05 -17.03 22.36
C SER A 888 19.42 -17.67 22.13
N LEU A 889 20.16 -17.22 21.10
CA LEU A 889 21.52 -17.70 20.82
C LEU A 889 22.54 -17.18 21.85
N LEU A 890 22.36 -15.99 22.43
CA LEU A 890 23.18 -15.51 23.54
C LEU A 890 23.06 -16.42 24.77
N HIS A 891 21.83 -16.76 25.20
CA HIS A 891 21.62 -17.75 26.26
C HIS A 891 22.27 -19.10 25.90
N LEU A 892 22.12 -19.54 24.65
CA LEU A 892 22.67 -20.81 24.16
C LEU A 892 24.19 -20.92 24.29
N ILE A 893 24.92 -19.80 24.18
CA ILE A 893 26.39 -19.73 24.31
C ILE A 893 26.86 -19.24 25.68
N GLY A 894 25.98 -19.16 26.69
CA GLY A 894 26.30 -18.72 28.05
C GLY A 894 26.49 -17.22 28.25
N GLN A 895 25.91 -16.39 27.37
CA GLN A 895 25.89 -14.92 27.48
C GLN A 895 24.54 -14.42 28.01
N ASP A 896 24.11 -14.98 29.15
CA ASP A 896 22.81 -14.69 29.78
C ASP A 896 22.64 -13.23 30.17
N GLU A 897 23.64 -12.60 30.78
CA GLU A 897 23.59 -11.19 31.20
C GLU A 897 23.39 -10.21 30.02
N PRO A 898 24.21 -10.26 28.93
CA PRO A 898 23.93 -9.50 27.72
C PRO A 898 22.53 -9.74 27.13
N SER A 899 22.03 -10.99 27.19
CA SER A 899 20.70 -11.32 26.68
C SER A 899 19.58 -10.66 27.52
N TRP A 900 19.64 -10.79 28.85
CA TRP A 900 18.68 -10.19 29.76
C TRP A 900 18.70 -8.66 29.71
N ALA A 901 19.88 -8.05 29.59
CA ALA A 901 20.01 -6.60 29.39
C ALA A 901 19.29 -6.13 28.11
N VAL A 902 19.43 -6.89 27.01
CA VAL A 902 18.73 -6.60 25.75
C VAL A 902 17.23 -6.82 25.88
N PHE A 903 16.77 -7.92 26.49
CA PHE A 903 15.35 -8.19 26.74
C PHE A 903 14.69 -7.05 27.53
N ASN A 904 15.30 -6.65 28.65
CA ASN A 904 14.80 -5.56 29.50
C ASN A 904 14.73 -4.22 28.75
N SER A 905 15.71 -3.93 27.88
CA SER A 905 15.69 -2.72 27.04
C SER A 905 14.56 -2.71 25.98
N LEU A 906 14.04 -3.89 25.62
CA LEU A 906 13.05 -4.08 24.56
C LEU A 906 11.62 -4.31 25.09
N LEU A 907 11.47 -4.69 26.37
CA LEU A 907 10.20 -5.02 27.03
C LEU A 907 9.13 -3.92 26.84
N GLY A 908 9.50 -2.65 27.03
CA GLY A 908 8.61 -1.50 26.82
C GLY A 908 8.46 -1.05 25.37
N ARG A 909 9.29 -1.58 24.44
CA ARG A 909 9.37 -1.14 23.04
C ARG A 909 8.42 -1.92 22.13
N TYR A 910 8.33 -3.24 22.32
CA TYR A 910 7.58 -4.12 21.42
C TYR A 910 6.15 -4.43 21.89
N ARG A 911 5.29 -4.73 20.92
CA ARG A 911 3.90 -5.18 21.11
C ARG A 911 3.67 -6.52 20.41
N THR A 912 4.64 -7.41 20.52
CA THR A 912 4.64 -8.70 19.84
C THR A 912 5.33 -9.74 20.73
N PRO A 913 4.95 -11.03 20.65
CA PRO A 913 5.31 -12.05 21.64
C PRO A 913 6.72 -12.65 21.47
N GLU A 914 7.49 -12.27 20.45
CA GLU A 914 8.71 -12.99 20.08
C GLU A 914 9.84 -12.78 21.10
N ILE A 915 10.01 -11.59 21.65
CA ILE A 915 11.05 -11.35 22.68
C ILE A 915 10.83 -12.19 23.94
N TRP A 916 9.59 -12.50 24.28
CA TRP A 916 9.22 -13.39 25.40
C TRP A 916 9.61 -14.86 25.13
N THR A 917 9.81 -15.26 23.87
CA THR A 917 10.35 -16.59 23.56
C THR A 917 11.81 -16.70 24.00
N ALA A 918 12.63 -15.65 23.82
CA ALA A 918 14.01 -15.65 24.29
C ALA A 918 14.12 -15.69 25.83
N ALA A 919 13.26 -14.95 26.54
CA ALA A 919 13.15 -15.07 28.00
C ALA A 919 12.83 -16.50 28.46
N SER A 920 12.02 -17.26 27.68
CA SER A 920 11.68 -18.65 27.99
C SER A 920 12.83 -19.63 27.72
N VAL A 921 13.80 -19.25 26.89
CA VAL A 921 15.07 -19.98 26.71
C VAL A 921 15.98 -19.70 27.90
N GLY A 922 16.19 -18.42 28.24
CA GLY A 922 17.04 -18.02 29.36
C GLY A 922 16.61 -18.61 30.71
N HIS A 923 15.33 -18.53 31.06
CA HIS A 923 14.81 -19.13 32.30
C HIS A 923 14.90 -20.66 32.34
N ARG A 924 14.96 -21.34 31.19
CA ARG A 924 15.18 -22.79 31.13
C ARG A 924 16.65 -23.15 31.31
N ILE A 925 17.55 -22.51 30.57
CA ILE A 925 19.01 -22.73 30.69
C ILE A 925 19.51 -22.41 32.10
N LEU A 926 19.04 -21.30 32.69
CA LEU A 926 19.31 -20.89 34.08
C LEU A 926 18.54 -21.73 35.13
N GLN A 927 17.88 -22.82 34.72
CA GLN A 927 17.16 -23.75 35.60
C GLN A 927 16.21 -23.06 36.58
N THR A 928 15.58 -21.96 36.16
CA THR A 928 14.72 -21.16 37.05
C THR A 928 13.46 -21.94 37.36
N ASP A 929 13.20 -22.21 38.63
CA ASP A 929 11.98 -22.86 39.08
C ASP A 929 10.72 -21.99 38.85
N THR A 930 9.56 -22.64 38.86
CA THR A 930 8.26 -22.00 38.60
C THR A 930 7.90 -20.92 39.61
N GLN A 931 8.37 -21.00 40.86
CA GLN A 931 8.08 -20.02 41.90
C GLN A 931 8.92 -18.74 41.73
N LYS A 932 10.18 -18.87 41.33
CA LYS A 932 11.03 -17.74 40.90
C LYS A 932 10.51 -17.10 39.62
N ILE A 933 10.10 -17.90 38.61
CA ILE A 933 9.44 -17.38 37.39
C ILE A 933 8.15 -16.63 37.75
N GLY A 934 7.34 -17.16 38.67
CA GLY A 934 6.11 -16.52 39.12
C GLY A 934 6.36 -15.18 39.83
N ARG A 935 7.34 -15.14 40.74
CA ARG A 935 7.79 -13.89 41.38
C ARG A 935 8.33 -12.88 40.36
N TRP A 936 9.12 -13.34 39.38
CA TRP A 936 9.61 -12.49 38.28
C TRP A 936 8.47 -11.89 37.47
N LEU A 937 7.46 -12.67 37.08
CA LEU A 937 6.29 -12.18 36.33
C LEU A 937 5.45 -11.14 37.10
N LYS A 938 5.37 -11.25 38.44
CA LYS A 938 4.72 -10.22 39.27
C LYS A 938 5.58 -8.96 39.42
N ASN A 939 6.89 -9.12 39.56
CA ASN A 939 7.82 -8.05 39.95
C ASN A 939 8.56 -7.37 38.78
N ILE A 940 8.39 -7.83 37.54
CA ILE A 940 9.11 -7.29 36.37
C ILE A 940 8.61 -5.88 36.02
N ASN A 941 9.32 -4.91 36.61
CA ASN A 941 9.19 -3.49 36.33
C ASN A 941 9.32 -3.22 34.82
N GLY A 942 8.43 -2.40 34.27
CA GLY A 942 8.40 -2.12 32.84
C GLY A 942 7.44 -2.96 32.01
N ILE A 943 6.68 -3.90 32.60
CA ILE A 943 5.38 -4.28 32.02
C ILE A 943 4.49 -3.03 32.06
N HIS A 944 4.46 -2.28 30.96
CA HIS A 944 3.47 -1.23 30.75
C HIS A 944 2.06 -1.84 30.83
N HIS A 945 1.07 -1.03 31.24
CA HIS A 945 -0.35 -1.41 31.15
C HIS A 945 -0.74 -1.96 29.77
N ARG A 946 -0.06 -1.51 28.70
CA ARG A 946 -0.22 -1.99 27.32
C ARG A 946 0.32 -3.40 27.03
N SER A 947 1.28 -3.92 27.78
CA SER A 947 1.71 -5.33 27.68
C SER A 947 0.89 -6.25 28.58
N ARG A 948 0.26 -5.71 29.65
CA ARG A 948 -0.85 -6.41 30.33
C ARG A 948 -2.04 -6.59 29.38
N LYS A 949 -2.55 -5.53 28.73
CA LYS A 949 -3.62 -5.59 27.69
C LYS A 949 -3.38 -6.48 26.45
N LEU A 950 -2.21 -7.13 26.35
CA LEU A 950 -1.86 -8.07 25.28
C LEU A 950 -1.59 -9.49 25.84
N ASN A 951 -1.73 -9.67 27.16
CA ASN A 951 -1.67 -10.93 27.89
C ASN A 951 -0.38 -11.73 27.70
N TYR A 952 0.73 -11.07 27.35
CA TYR A 952 2.03 -11.73 27.17
C TYR A 952 2.61 -12.36 28.45
N PRO A 953 2.49 -11.76 29.65
CA PRO A 953 2.92 -12.40 30.90
C PRO A 953 2.13 -13.69 31.18
N SER A 954 0.84 -13.69 30.89
CA SER A 954 -0.04 -14.86 31.02
C SER A 954 0.28 -15.95 29.98
N ARG A 955 0.42 -15.59 28.71
CA ARG A 955 0.94 -16.48 27.64
C ARG A 955 2.30 -17.08 28.02
N TYR A 956 3.18 -16.28 28.61
CA TYR A 956 4.50 -16.70 29.02
C TYR A 956 4.46 -17.69 30.19
N ALA A 957 3.57 -17.50 31.17
CA ALA A 957 3.32 -18.49 32.23
C ALA A 957 2.97 -19.86 31.64
N VAL A 958 2.09 -19.91 30.61
CA VAL A 958 1.80 -21.15 29.87
C VAL A 958 3.06 -21.73 29.21
N LEU A 959 3.86 -20.92 28.51
CA LEU A 959 5.10 -21.37 27.87
C LEU A 959 6.13 -21.97 28.84
N CYS A 960 6.10 -21.58 30.12
CA CYS A 960 6.95 -22.13 31.17
C CYS A 960 6.40 -23.41 31.83
N MET A 961 5.13 -23.77 31.56
CA MET A 961 4.53 -25.04 31.97
C MET A 961 4.70 -26.15 30.91
N ILE A 962 4.86 -25.77 29.64
CA ILE A 962 5.14 -26.70 28.53
C ILE A 962 6.41 -27.50 28.83
N ASP A 963 6.43 -28.80 28.54
CA ASP A 963 7.56 -29.70 28.81
C ASP A 963 8.03 -29.79 30.27
N ARG A 964 7.37 -29.15 31.25
CA ARG A 964 7.73 -29.22 32.68
C ARG A 964 6.60 -29.85 33.50
N PRO A 965 6.87 -30.38 34.71
CA PRO A 965 5.85 -30.98 35.56
C PRO A 965 4.65 -30.04 35.82
N PRO A 966 3.39 -30.53 35.83
CA PRO A 966 2.20 -29.66 35.83
C PRO A 966 2.03 -28.81 37.10
N ASN A 967 2.49 -27.55 37.06
CA ASN A 967 2.36 -26.62 38.19
C ASN A 967 1.00 -25.90 38.19
N ARG A 968 0.24 -26.06 39.29
CA ARG A 968 -1.08 -25.42 39.49
C ARG A 968 -1.01 -23.94 39.87
N GLU A 969 0.04 -23.50 40.56
CA GLU A 969 0.29 -22.10 40.92
C GLU A 969 0.53 -21.26 39.66
N LEU A 970 1.31 -21.77 38.71
CA LEU A 970 1.63 -21.11 37.45
C LEU A 970 0.41 -21.08 36.50
N ALA A 971 -0.47 -22.08 36.61
CA ALA A 971 -1.77 -22.07 35.94
C ALA A 971 -2.76 -21.06 36.53
N ALA A 972 -2.74 -20.87 37.86
CA ALA A 972 -3.49 -19.81 38.54
C ALA A 972 -2.90 -18.42 38.22
N LEU A 973 -1.57 -18.31 38.16
CA LEU A 973 -0.88 -17.07 37.79
C LEU A 973 -1.14 -16.67 36.33
N ALA A 974 -1.29 -17.63 35.41
CA ALA A 974 -1.78 -17.34 34.06
C ALA A 974 -3.21 -16.78 34.05
N ASP A 975 -4.05 -17.14 35.02
CA ASP A 975 -5.39 -16.54 35.18
C ASP A 975 -5.28 -15.12 35.77
N GLU A 976 -4.44 -14.92 36.78
CA GLU A 976 -4.14 -13.63 37.45
C GLU A 976 -3.51 -12.58 36.51
N LEU A 977 -2.68 -13.01 35.55
CA LEU A 977 -1.93 -12.13 34.65
C LEU A 977 -2.67 -11.73 33.35
N ASP A 978 -3.90 -12.20 33.14
CA ASP A 978 -4.69 -11.90 31.93
C ASP A 978 -5.50 -10.62 32.14
N ASP A 979 -5.21 -9.56 31.37
CA ASP A 979 -5.85 -8.25 31.53
C ASP A 979 -7.26 -8.25 30.91
N ARG A 980 -8.21 -8.81 31.66
CA ARG A 980 -9.63 -8.91 31.30
C ARG A 980 -10.27 -7.56 30.96
N SER A 981 -9.69 -6.43 31.42
CA SER A 981 -10.14 -5.07 31.05
C SER A 981 -9.96 -4.74 29.56
N GLY A 982 -9.24 -5.57 28.81
CA GLY A 982 -9.09 -5.45 27.37
C GLY A 982 -10.26 -6.00 26.54
N TYR A 983 -11.08 -6.91 27.11
CA TYR A 983 -12.14 -7.60 26.37
C TYR A 983 -13.41 -6.75 26.30
N ASN A 984 -13.72 -6.22 25.11
CA ASN A 984 -14.94 -5.47 24.86
C ASN A 984 -15.91 -6.35 24.05
N VAL A 985 -17.10 -6.63 24.59
CA VAL A 985 -18.21 -7.13 23.75
C VAL A 985 -18.68 -5.98 22.87
N VAL A 986 -18.46 -6.11 21.56
CA VAL A 986 -18.97 -5.18 20.57
C VAL A 986 -20.46 -5.43 20.40
N ARG A 987 -21.26 -4.36 20.27
CA ARG A 987 -22.74 -4.39 20.10
C ARG A 987 -23.25 -5.33 18.99
N SER A 988 -22.39 -5.80 18.10
CA SER A 988 -22.68 -6.68 16.97
C SER A 988 -22.47 -8.18 17.24
N GLY A 989 -22.36 -8.62 18.51
CA GLY A 989 -22.23 -10.04 18.86
C GLY A 989 -20.80 -10.58 18.96
N TYR A 990 -19.79 -9.73 18.85
CA TYR A 990 -18.39 -10.16 18.82
C TYR A 990 -17.62 -9.78 20.09
N LEU A 991 -16.91 -10.75 20.66
CA LEU A 991 -15.85 -10.47 21.64
C LEU A 991 -14.64 -9.89 20.89
N SER A 992 -14.28 -8.65 21.22
CA SER A 992 -13.09 -7.97 20.69
C SER A 992 -12.04 -7.81 21.78
N GLY A 993 -10.81 -8.21 21.49
CA GLY A 993 -9.65 -7.77 22.26
C GLY A 993 -9.43 -6.26 22.08
N SER A 994 -8.64 -5.65 22.96
CA SER A 994 -8.44 -4.19 23.03
C SER A 994 -7.82 -3.54 21.77
N ASN A 995 -7.27 -4.36 20.87
CA ASN A 995 -6.75 -3.95 19.56
C ASN A 995 -7.81 -3.87 18.45
N GLY A 996 -9.03 -4.38 18.66
CA GLY A 996 -10.00 -4.67 17.59
C GLY A 996 -9.85 -6.08 16.99
N GLU A 997 -9.14 -6.99 17.68
CA GLU A 997 -8.98 -8.39 17.26
C GLU A 997 -10.21 -9.22 17.64
N LEU A 998 -10.79 -9.93 16.66
CA LEU A 998 -11.94 -10.81 16.85
C LEU A 998 -11.55 -12.07 17.62
N LEU A 999 -12.15 -12.28 18.79
CA LEU A 999 -11.88 -13.42 19.69
C LEU A 999 -12.95 -14.51 19.61
N GLY A 1000 -14.18 -14.12 19.30
CA GLY A 1000 -15.34 -15.01 19.20
C GLY A 1000 -16.55 -14.31 18.58
N HIS A 1001 -17.37 -15.08 17.86
CA HIS A 1001 -18.77 -14.74 17.63
C HIS A 1001 -19.58 -15.37 18.76
N LEU A 1002 -20.42 -14.58 19.43
CA LEU A 1002 -21.45 -15.04 20.34
C LEU A 1002 -22.78 -14.95 19.58
N ASP A 1003 -23.50 -16.06 19.45
CA ASP A 1003 -24.90 -16.01 19.02
C ASP A 1003 -25.76 -15.20 20.00
N THR A 1004 -27.00 -14.90 19.60
CA THR A 1004 -27.91 -14.05 20.38
C THR A 1004 -28.19 -14.60 21.78
N GLU A 1005 -28.25 -15.93 21.95
CA GLU A 1005 -28.52 -16.54 23.25
C GLU A 1005 -27.29 -16.51 24.15
N LYS A 1006 -26.10 -16.83 23.62
CA LYS A 1006 -24.82 -16.68 24.34
C LYS A 1006 -24.54 -15.22 24.70
N MET A 1007 -24.90 -14.26 23.84
CA MET A 1007 -24.90 -12.82 24.14
C MET A 1007 -25.84 -12.46 25.31
N VAL A 1008 -27.09 -12.94 25.27
CA VAL A 1008 -28.07 -12.70 26.33
C VAL A 1008 -27.62 -13.35 27.65
N ALA A 1009 -27.07 -14.57 27.61
CA ALA A 1009 -26.51 -15.25 28.77
C ALA A 1009 -25.29 -14.51 29.34
N PHE A 1010 -24.38 -14.02 28.48
CA PHE A 1010 -23.24 -13.19 28.88
C PHE A 1010 -23.72 -11.94 29.63
N TYR A 1011 -24.58 -11.14 29.02
CA TYR A 1011 -25.10 -9.90 29.62
C TYR A 1011 -25.94 -10.13 30.88
N LYS A 1012 -26.73 -11.21 30.95
CA LYS A 1012 -27.48 -11.59 32.16
C LYS A 1012 -26.55 -12.03 33.30
N SER A 1013 -25.49 -12.79 33.00
CA SER A 1013 -24.63 -13.40 34.03
C SER A 1013 -23.78 -12.39 34.80
N ARG A 1014 -23.36 -11.29 34.14
CA ARG A 1014 -22.29 -10.37 34.59
C ARG A 1014 -20.98 -11.04 35.04
N LYS A 1015 -20.77 -12.33 34.75
CA LYS A 1015 -19.55 -13.05 35.13
C LYS A 1015 -18.38 -12.55 34.30
N GLU A 1016 -17.21 -12.45 34.92
CA GLU A 1016 -15.99 -12.10 34.20
C GLU A 1016 -15.70 -13.13 33.11
N THR A 1017 -15.25 -12.65 31.93
CA THR A 1017 -14.80 -13.55 30.86
C THR A 1017 -13.58 -14.34 31.36
N PRO A 1018 -13.58 -15.68 31.29
CA PRO A 1018 -12.44 -16.48 31.74
C PRO A 1018 -11.15 -16.07 31.01
N SER A 1019 -9.99 -16.12 31.68
CA SER A 1019 -8.70 -15.87 31.03
C SER A 1019 -8.51 -16.81 29.84
N PHE A 1020 -8.13 -16.28 28.69
CA PHE A 1020 -7.87 -17.12 27.50
C PHE A 1020 -6.76 -18.16 27.80
N TYR A 1021 -5.68 -17.71 28.43
CA TYR A 1021 -4.50 -18.51 28.73
C TYR A 1021 -4.62 -19.27 30.05
N GLY A 1022 -5.21 -18.66 31.09
CA GLY A 1022 -5.39 -19.26 32.41
C GLY A 1022 -6.37 -20.43 32.42
N SER A 1023 -7.52 -20.29 31.74
CA SER A 1023 -8.46 -21.42 31.56
C SER A 1023 -7.80 -22.58 30.79
N PHE A 1024 -7.01 -22.28 29.76
CA PHE A 1024 -6.22 -23.28 29.05
C PHE A 1024 -5.14 -23.91 29.95
N ALA A 1025 -4.38 -23.12 30.71
CA ALA A 1025 -3.33 -23.61 31.61
C ALA A 1025 -3.90 -24.63 32.62
N GLN A 1026 -5.05 -24.33 33.20
CA GLN A 1026 -5.73 -25.20 34.16
C GLN A 1026 -6.29 -26.48 33.50
N ALA A 1027 -6.75 -26.42 32.25
CA ALA A 1027 -7.15 -27.60 31.49
C ALA A 1027 -5.94 -28.45 31.04
N TYR A 1028 -4.84 -27.81 30.63
CA TYR A 1028 -3.59 -28.47 30.24
C TYR A 1028 -2.95 -29.20 31.43
N VAL A 1029 -3.00 -28.63 32.64
CA VAL A 1029 -2.62 -29.33 33.88
C VAL A 1029 -3.51 -30.56 34.10
N ALA A 1030 -4.82 -30.49 33.84
CA ALA A 1030 -5.70 -31.64 33.95
C ALA A 1030 -5.37 -32.72 32.89
N LEU A 1031 -5.08 -32.36 31.64
CA LEU A 1031 -4.62 -33.29 30.59
C LEU A 1031 -3.34 -34.02 30.99
N GLN A 1032 -2.31 -33.28 31.42
CA GLN A 1032 -1.03 -33.86 31.84
C GLN A 1032 -1.15 -34.71 33.12
N GLN A 1033 -2.20 -34.49 33.93
CA GLN A 1033 -2.55 -35.33 35.09
C GLN A 1033 -3.52 -36.48 34.72
N LYS A 1034 -3.76 -36.74 33.42
CA LYS A 1034 -4.72 -37.72 32.87
C LYS A 1034 -6.17 -37.56 33.41
N GLN A 1035 -6.53 -36.36 33.87
CA GLN A 1035 -7.87 -36.03 34.37
C GLN A 1035 -8.78 -35.57 33.22
N TYR A 1036 -9.00 -36.46 32.24
CA TYR A 1036 -9.55 -36.12 30.93
C TYR A 1036 -10.93 -35.44 30.98
N GLN A 1037 -11.90 -35.97 31.74
CA GLN A 1037 -13.22 -35.33 31.90
C GLN A 1037 -13.09 -33.89 32.41
N LYS A 1038 -12.31 -33.68 33.47
CA LYS A 1038 -12.06 -32.35 34.05
C LYS A 1038 -11.32 -31.40 33.11
N ALA A 1039 -10.51 -31.91 32.18
CA ALA A 1039 -9.93 -31.12 31.10
C ALA A 1039 -11.00 -30.74 30.06
N PHE A 1040 -11.84 -31.70 29.66
CA PHE A 1040 -12.96 -31.50 28.75
C PHE A 1040 -13.94 -30.47 29.31
N ASP A 1041 -14.42 -30.62 30.54
CA ASP A 1041 -15.34 -29.68 31.22
C ASP A 1041 -14.82 -28.23 31.17
N ARG A 1042 -13.52 -28.06 31.42
CA ARG A 1042 -12.85 -26.74 31.44
C ARG A 1042 -12.69 -26.14 30.05
N LEU A 1043 -12.43 -26.97 29.05
CA LEU A 1043 -12.32 -26.55 27.66
C LEU A 1043 -13.72 -26.26 27.08
N GLN A 1044 -14.73 -27.07 27.41
CA GLN A 1044 -16.14 -26.86 27.06
C GLN A 1044 -16.71 -25.59 27.68
N ALA A 1045 -16.52 -25.36 28.99
CA ALA A 1045 -16.96 -24.12 29.64
C ALA A 1045 -16.27 -22.87 29.06
N ARG A 1046 -15.06 -23.03 28.52
CA ARG A 1046 -14.30 -21.98 27.82
C ARG A 1046 -14.77 -21.77 26.38
N SER A 1047 -15.25 -22.80 25.67
CA SER A 1047 -15.64 -22.73 24.26
C SER A 1047 -16.77 -21.71 24.03
N ILE A 1048 -17.67 -21.57 25.02
CA ILE A 1048 -18.74 -20.56 25.11
C ILE A 1048 -18.24 -19.13 24.82
N TYR A 1049 -17.00 -18.80 25.22
CA TYR A 1049 -16.40 -17.47 25.04
C TYR A 1049 -15.37 -17.42 23.90
N TYR A 1050 -14.75 -18.55 23.56
CA TYR A 1050 -13.60 -18.63 22.65
C TYR A 1050 -13.72 -19.82 21.70
N SER A 1051 -14.68 -19.75 20.77
CA SER A 1051 -15.02 -20.85 19.85
C SER A 1051 -13.82 -21.39 19.08
N TYR A 1052 -13.72 -22.72 19.03
CA TYR A 1052 -12.66 -23.48 18.33
C TYR A 1052 -12.65 -23.27 16.82
N THR A 1053 -13.71 -22.70 16.26
CA THR A 1053 -13.80 -22.34 14.85
C THR A 1053 -12.95 -21.12 14.47
N THR A 1054 -12.70 -20.23 15.44
CA THR A 1054 -12.21 -18.87 15.18
C THR A 1054 -10.79 -18.79 14.60
N LYS A 1055 -10.60 -17.84 13.68
CA LYS A 1055 -9.41 -17.65 12.83
C LYS A 1055 -8.06 -17.49 13.55
N TYR A 1056 -8.03 -17.20 14.85
CA TYR A 1056 -6.79 -16.88 15.58
C TYR A 1056 -6.62 -17.58 16.92
N PHE A 1057 -7.62 -17.52 17.81
CA PHE A 1057 -7.42 -17.79 19.24
C PHE A 1057 -8.09 -19.07 19.74
N GLY A 1058 -9.39 -19.29 19.49
CA GLY A 1058 -10.04 -20.51 19.96
C GLY A 1058 -9.46 -21.77 19.30
N SER A 1059 -9.29 -21.74 17.98
CA SER A 1059 -8.86 -22.88 17.18
C SER A 1059 -7.53 -23.50 17.58
N CYS A 1060 -6.56 -22.74 18.12
CA CYS A 1060 -5.26 -23.32 18.51
C CYS A 1060 -5.33 -24.38 19.62
N LEU A 1061 -6.47 -24.50 20.31
CA LEU A 1061 -6.72 -25.48 21.36
C LEU A 1061 -7.61 -26.67 20.93
N LEU A 1062 -8.08 -26.71 19.67
CA LEU A 1062 -9.03 -27.72 19.19
C LEU A 1062 -8.51 -29.14 19.44
N SER A 1063 -7.26 -29.45 19.08
CA SER A 1063 -6.67 -30.78 19.31
C SER A 1063 -6.64 -31.22 20.79
N TYR A 1064 -6.46 -30.27 21.71
CA TYR A 1064 -6.47 -30.54 23.16
C TYR A 1064 -7.89 -30.79 23.69
N TYR A 1065 -8.89 -30.11 23.13
CA TYR A 1065 -10.30 -30.35 23.44
C TYR A 1065 -10.78 -31.71 22.92
N ILE A 1066 -10.46 -32.03 21.66
CA ILE A 1066 -10.82 -33.31 21.04
C ILE A 1066 -10.18 -34.49 21.78
N TRP A 1067 -8.89 -34.39 22.13
CA TRP A 1067 -8.24 -35.41 22.95
C TRP A 1067 -8.89 -35.57 24.33
N ALA A 1068 -9.20 -34.45 25.01
CA ALA A 1068 -9.91 -34.50 26.29
C ALA A 1068 -11.26 -35.21 26.18
N ALA A 1069 -12.04 -34.87 25.15
CA ALA A 1069 -13.37 -35.42 24.90
C ALA A 1069 -13.34 -36.93 24.61
N VAL A 1070 -12.50 -37.37 23.67
CA VAL A 1070 -12.39 -38.79 23.30
C VAL A 1070 -11.90 -39.62 24.49
N LYS A 1071 -10.86 -39.15 25.21
CA LYS A 1071 -10.35 -39.85 26.41
C LYS A 1071 -11.26 -39.72 27.65
N SER A 1072 -12.38 -38.99 27.55
CA SER A 1072 -13.48 -39.00 28.54
C SER A 1072 -14.79 -39.57 28.00
N GLY A 1073 -14.78 -40.25 26.84
CA GLY A 1073 -15.97 -40.87 26.26
C GLY A 1073 -16.99 -39.90 25.65
N ASN A 1074 -16.68 -38.61 25.57
CA ASN A 1074 -17.53 -37.56 25.00
C ASN A 1074 -17.33 -37.45 23.46
N THR A 1075 -17.23 -38.59 22.78
CA THR A 1075 -16.81 -38.70 21.37
C THR A 1075 -17.77 -38.01 20.40
N ASP A 1076 -19.09 -38.09 20.61
CA ASP A 1076 -20.06 -37.43 19.73
C ASP A 1076 -19.92 -35.90 19.75
N GLN A 1077 -19.62 -35.32 20.92
CA GLN A 1077 -19.34 -33.89 21.05
C GLN A 1077 -18.01 -33.52 20.39
N ALA A 1078 -17.00 -34.40 20.43
CA ALA A 1078 -15.76 -34.21 19.68
C ALA A 1078 -16.02 -34.16 18.17
N LYS A 1079 -16.78 -35.13 17.65
CA LYS A 1079 -17.19 -35.23 16.24
C LYS A 1079 -18.01 -34.01 15.80
N LEU A 1080 -18.96 -33.57 16.62
CA LEU A 1080 -19.76 -32.36 16.38
C LEU A 1080 -18.87 -31.11 16.25
N THR A 1081 -17.96 -30.90 17.19
CA THR A 1081 -17.07 -29.72 17.17
C THR A 1081 -16.03 -29.76 16.05
N LEU A 1082 -15.62 -30.95 15.57
CA LEU A 1082 -14.85 -31.06 14.32
C LEU A 1082 -15.66 -30.63 13.11
N ALA A 1083 -16.92 -31.08 12.98
CA ALA A 1083 -17.81 -30.67 11.90
C ALA A 1083 -18.15 -29.17 11.93
N GLU A 1084 -18.27 -28.55 13.11
CA GLU A 1084 -18.39 -27.10 13.27
C GLU A 1084 -17.10 -26.37 12.83
N ALA A 1085 -15.93 -26.86 13.26
CA ALA A 1085 -14.63 -26.29 12.89
C ALA A 1085 -14.32 -26.44 11.39
N GLU A 1086 -14.83 -27.48 10.73
CA GLU A 1086 -14.80 -27.67 9.28
C GLU A 1086 -15.78 -26.71 8.57
N LYS A 1087 -17.02 -26.54 9.06
CA LYS A 1087 -18.02 -25.62 8.49
C LYS A 1087 -17.61 -24.16 8.55
N GLU A 1088 -16.95 -23.74 9.63
CA GLU A 1088 -16.42 -22.38 9.78
C GLU A 1088 -14.96 -22.23 9.28
N GLN A 1089 -14.34 -23.31 8.77
CA GLN A 1089 -12.93 -23.27 8.38
C GLN A 1089 -12.68 -22.22 7.29
N ASN A 1090 -11.74 -21.31 7.53
CA ASN A 1090 -11.11 -20.56 6.47
C ASN A 1090 -9.92 -21.39 5.95
N PRO A 1091 -9.95 -21.91 4.71
CA PRO A 1091 -8.99 -22.92 4.22
C PRO A 1091 -7.53 -22.43 4.17
N LEU A 1092 -7.30 -21.12 4.34
CA LEU A 1092 -5.98 -20.51 4.37
C LEU A 1092 -5.38 -20.36 5.79
N ASN A 1093 -6.12 -20.61 6.88
CA ASN A 1093 -5.69 -20.20 8.23
C ASN A 1093 -5.89 -21.22 9.38
N SER A 1094 -6.97 -22.00 9.41
CA SER A 1094 -7.26 -22.90 10.56
C SER A 1094 -6.88 -24.38 10.36
N GLU A 1095 -6.39 -24.74 9.17
CA GLU A 1095 -6.18 -26.15 8.75
C GLU A 1095 -5.31 -26.98 9.70
N PHE A 1096 -4.18 -26.44 10.21
CA PHE A 1096 -3.32 -27.14 11.18
C PHE A 1096 -4.10 -27.60 12.42
N ASN A 1097 -4.98 -26.73 12.93
CA ASN A 1097 -5.71 -26.98 14.15
C ASN A 1097 -6.80 -28.05 13.95
N LEU A 1098 -7.47 -28.01 12.79
CA LEU A 1098 -8.48 -28.99 12.41
C LEU A 1098 -7.84 -30.36 12.17
N LYS A 1099 -6.80 -30.44 11.32
CA LYS A 1099 -6.13 -31.71 11.01
C LYS A 1099 -5.44 -32.32 12.25
N LEU A 1100 -4.92 -31.51 13.18
CA LEU A 1100 -4.43 -32.03 14.46
C LEU A 1100 -5.55 -32.44 15.44
N GLY A 1101 -6.78 -31.93 15.26
CA GLY A 1101 -7.97 -32.41 15.95
C GLY A 1101 -8.48 -33.73 15.38
N GLU A 1102 -8.59 -33.84 14.06
CA GLU A 1102 -8.93 -35.09 13.35
C GLU A 1102 -7.95 -36.22 13.72
N ALA A 1103 -6.64 -35.93 13.77
CA ALA A 1103 -5.62 -36.87 14.26
C ALA A 1103 -5.88 -37.37 15.69
N ALA A 1104 -6.22 -36.46 16.60
CA ALA A 1104 -6.54 -36.81 17.99
C ALA A 1104 -7.82 -37.64 18.11
N HIS A 1105 -8.80 -37.39 17.24
CA HIS A 1105 -10.06 -38.14 17.18
C HIS A 1105 -9.86 -39.55 16.61
N ALA A 1106 -9.36 -39.66 15.38
CA ALA A 1106 -9.09 -40.92 14.71
C ALA A 1106 -8.15 -41.81 15.54
N GLY A 1107 -7.03 -41.25 15.99
CA GLY A 1107 -6.01 -42.01 16.71
C GLY A 1107 -6.48 -42.49 18.08
N GLY A 1108 -7.25 -41.67 18.81
CA GLY A 1108 -7.85 -42.02 20.10
C GLY A 1108 -9.04 -43.00 20.02
N LEU A 1109 -9.51 -43.32 18.80
CA LEU A 1109 -10.52 -44.34 18.52
C LEU A 1109 -9.93 -45.61 17.87
N GLY A 1110 -8.62 -45.66 17.62
CA GLY A 1110 -7.94 -46.82 17.00
C GLY A 1110 -7.65 -46.68 15.49
N ASN A 1111 -8.15 -45.64 14.82
CA ASN A 1111 -7.94 -45.41 13.38
C ASN A 1111 -6.54 -44.81 13.12
N HIS A 1112 -5.50 -45.64 13.23
CA HIS A 1112 -4.12 -45.14 13.29
C HIS A 1112 -3.58 -44.61 11.95
N ASP A 1113 -3.83 -45.27 10.82
CA ASP A 1113 -3.36 -44.80 9.51
C ASP A 1113 -4.00 -43.46 9.10
N GLU A 1114 -5.31 -43.31 9.39
CA GLU A 1114 -6.06 -42.07 9.27
C GLU A 1114 -5.40 -40.97 10.13
N ALA A 1115 -5.17 -41.23 11.42
CA ALA A 1115 -4.51 -40.29 12.33
C ALA A 1115 -3.10 -39.87 11.86
N ILE A 1116 -2.30 -40.82 11.35
CA ILE A 1116 -0.97 -40.58 10.79
C ILE A 1116 -1.04 -39.71 9.52
N SER A 1117 -2.05 -39.90 8.68
CA SER A 1117 -2.32 -39.04 7.52
C SER A 1117 -2.64 -37.60 7.96
N HIS A 1118 -3.56 -37.45 8.93
CA HIS A 1118 -3.92 -36.15 9.49
C HIS A 1118 -2.73 -35.44 10.19
N LEU A 1119 -1.87 -36.18 10.91
CA LEU A 1119 -0.61 -35.67 11.48
C LEU A 1119 0.34 -35.15 10.40
N LYS A 1120 0.62 -35.94 9.35
CA LYS A 1120 1.49 -35.54 8.23
C LYS A 1120 0.95 -34.29 7.54
N ARG A 1121 -0.36 -34.25 7.26
CA ARG A 1121 -1.03 -33.07 6.68
C ARG A 1121 -0.93 -31.85 7.60
N ALA A 1122 -1.22 -32.00 8.90
CA ALA A 1122 -1.07 -30.95 9.89
C ALA A 1122 0.35 -30.38 9.86
N PHE A 1123 1.38 -31.22 9.88
CA PHE A 1123 2.78 -30.81 9.78
C PHE A 1123 3.06 -29.96 8.53
N GLY A 1124 2.58 -30.39 7.36
CA GLY A 1124 2.70 -29.63 6.11
C GLY A 1124 2.06 -28.23 6.17
N VAL A 1125 0.92 -28.08 6.87
CA VAL A 1125 0.14 -26.83 6.91
C VAL A 1125 0.42 -25.94 8.12
N ARG A 1126 1.38 -26.32 8.99
CA ARG A 1126 1.62 -25.66 10.29
C ARG A 1126 1.84 -24.14 10.21
N PRO A 1127 1.25 -23.34 11.13
CA PRO A 1127 1.40 -21.89 11.15
C PRO A 1127 2.71 -21.44 11.83
N HIS A 1128 2.99 -20.15 11.78
CA HIS A 1128 3.94 -19.51 12.71
C HIS A 1128 3.31 -19.38 14.10
N THR A 1129 4.11 -19.52 15.17
CA THR A 1129 3.65 -19.47 16.56
C THR A 1129 2.84 -18.22 16.89
N ARG A 1130 3.38 -17.03 16.58
CA ARG A 1130 2.80 -15.71 16.93
C ARG A 1130 2.23 -15.73 18.36
N LEU A 1131 0.92 -15.50 18.51
CA LEU A 1131 0.20 -15.37 19.77
C LEU A 1131 -0.28 -16.72 20.35
N ARG A 1132 -0.08 -17.86 19.66
CA ARG A 1132 -0.53 -19.18 20.14
C ARG A 1132 0.07 -19.48 21.52
N PRO A 1133 -0.69 -20.10 22.44
CA PRO A 1133 -0.22 -20.46 23.79
C PRO A 1133 0.87 -21.54 23.73
N ILE A 1134 0.87 -22.38 22.69
CA ILE A 1134 1.82 -23.48 22.47
C ILE A 1134 2.45 -23.37 21.08
N TYR A 1135 3.73 -23.75 20.98
CA TYR A 1135 4.48 -23.84 19.73
C TYR A 1135 3.89 -24.94 18.83
N PRO A 1136 3.58 -24.68 17.53
CA PRO A 1136 3.01 -25.70 16.65
C PRO A 1136 3.83 -27.00 16.54
N TRP A 1137 5.16 -26.90 16.54
CA TRP A 1137 6.07 -28.07 16.58
C TRP A 1137 5.92 -28.90 17.86
N TYR A 1138 5.85 -28.24 19.02
CA TYR A 1138 5.63 -28.95 20.29
C TYR A 1138 4.25 -29.63 20.30
N GLN A 1139 3.21 -28.91 19.89
CA GLN A 1139 1.82 -29.40 19.93
C GLN A 1139 1.61 -30.66 19.06
N ILE A 1140 2.28 -30.77 17.92
CA ILE A 1140 2.18 -31.97 17.06
C ILE A 1140 3.03 -33.13 17.57
N VAL A 1141 4.24 -32.88 18.08
CA VAL A 1141 5.08 -33.92 18.70
C VAL A 1141 4.44 -34.47 19.97
N GLU A 1142 3.88 -33.61 20.82
CA GLU A 1142 3.13 -34.04 22.03
C GLU A 1142 1.90 -34.89 21.68
N MET A 1143 1.18 -34.56 20.61
CA MET A 1143 0.06 -35.39 20.16
C MET A 1143 0.54 -36.77 19.67
N CYS A 1144 1.68 -36.84 18.99
CA CYS A 1144 2.30 -38.12 18.61
C CYS A 1144 2.73 -38.93 19.85
N GLU A 1145 3.28 -38.28 20.88
CA GLU A 1145 3.63 -38.94 22.14
C GLU A 1145 2.40 -39.48 22.88
N TRP A 1146 1.31 -38.69 22.95
CA TRP A 1146 0.07 -39.14 23.59
C TRP A 1146 -0.59 -40.29 22.83
N LEU A 1147 -0.61 -40.25 21.50
CA LEU A 1147 -1.13 -41.34 20.67
C LEU A 1147 -0.26 -42.61 20.80
N TYR A 1148 1.07 -42.46 20.90
CA TYR A 1148 1.97 -43.58 21.21
C TYR A 1148 1.73 -44.16 22.61
N GLU A 1149 1.65 -43.32 23.66
CA GLU A 1149 1.41 -43.76 25.04
C GLU A 1149 0.04 -44.41 25.28
N ASP A 1150 -0.92 -44.17 24.38
CA ASP A 1150 -2.29 -44.69 24.47
C ASP A 1150 -2.52 -45.95 23.61
N SER A 1151 -1.79 -46.11 22.49
CA SER A 1151 -1.96 -47.23 21.54
C SER A 1151 -0.78 -48.19 21.44
N GLY A 1152 0.42 -47.77 21.85
CA GLY A 1152 1.68 -48.49 21.57
C GLY A 1152 2.16 -48.44 20.11
N ASN A 1153 1.43 -47.79 19.18
CA ASN A 1153 1.83 -47.78 17.76
C ASN A 1153 3.11 -46.95 17.55
N GLN A 1154 4.21 -47.67 17.27
CA GLN A 1154 5.55 -47.15 17.02
C GLN A 1154 5.61 -46.06 15.93
N GLN A 1155 4.73 -46.06 14.92
CA GLN A 1155 4.71 -45.08 13.85
C GLN A 1155 4.52 -43.63 14.35
N TYR A 1156 3.74 -43.43 15.42
CA TYR A 1156 3.61 -42.12 16.05
C TYR A 1156 4.92 -41.68 16.71
N LEU A 1157 5.61 -42.60 17.39
CA LEU A 1157 6.89 -42.32 18.02
C LEU A 1157 7.99 -42.04 16.98
N ASP A 1158 7.96 -42.70 15.83
CA ASP A 1158 8.89 -42.44 14.73
C ASP A 1158 8.71 -41.03 14.15
N LEU A 1159 7.46 -40.56 14.02
CA LEU A 1159 7.15 -39.17 13.67
C LEU A 1159 7.62 -38.19 14.75
N ALA A 1160 7.36 -38.48 16.03
CA ALA A 1160 7.80 -37.66 17.16
C ALA A 1160 9.33 -37.51 17.18
N LEU A 1161 10.08 -38.61 17.04
CA LEU A 1161 11.54 -38.61 16.98
C LEU A 1161 12.08 -37.88 15.75
N LYS A 1162 11.50 -38.11 14.56
CA LYS A 1162 11.87 -37.39 13.32
C LYS A 1162 11.73 -35.88 13.49
N TRP A 1163 10.53 -35.42 13.85
CA TRP A 1163 10.25 -33.99 13.96
C TRP A 1163 11.00 -33.33 15.13
N SER A 1164 11.26 -34.05 16.22
CA SER A 1164 12.16 -33.58 17.28
C SER A 1164 13.59 -33.37 16.76
N ARG A 1165 14.19 -34.35 16.07
CA ARG A 1165 15.55 -34.22 15.49
C ARG A 1165 15.65 -33.07 14.47
N GLU A 1166 14.63 -32.88 13.64
CA GLU A 1166 14.55 -31.73 12.73
C GLU A 1166 14.50 -30.39 13.50
N TYR A 1167 13.68 -30.31 14.57
CA TYR A 1167 13.55 -29.09 15.35
C TYR A 1167 14.82 -28.73 16.13
N GLN A 1168 15.62 -29.71 16.56
CA GLN A 1168 16.96 -29.48 17.14
C GLN A 1168 17.89 -28.69 16.20
N ILE A 1169 17.72 -28.81 14.88
CA ILE A 1169 18.52 -28.09 13.87
C ILE A 1169 17.91 -26.71 13.59
N ILE A 1170 16.58 -26.61 13.52
CA ILE A 1170 15.85 -25.37 13.21
C ILE A 1170 15.91 -24.38 14.38
N GLN A 1171 15.83 -24.87 15.61
CA GLN A 1171 15.77 -24.08 16.85
C GLN A 1171 16.52 -24.82 17.99
N PRO A 1172 17.87 -24.87 17.97
CA PRO A 1172 18.70 -25.64 18.92
C PRO A 1172 18.59 -25.21 20.39
N MET A 1173 17.93 -24.08 20.66
CA MET A 1173 17.76 -23.51 22.00
C MET A 1173 16.60 -24.10 22.82
N PHE A 1174 15.82 -25.06 22.28
CA PHE A 1174 14.66 -25.64 22.98
C PHE A 1174 14.91 -27.05 23.49
N ALA A 1175 14.95 -27.21 24.81
CA ALA A 1175 15.20 -28.49 25.49
C ALA A 1175 14.27 -29.64 25.06
N TRP A 1176 12.98 -29.36 24.87
CA TRP A 1176 11.95 -30.39 24.67
C TRP A 1176 12.26 -31.33 23.49
N ALA A 1177 12.85 -30.81 22.40
CA ALA A 1177 13.18 -31.60 21.21
C ALA A 1177 14.37 -32.55 21.43
N TYR A 1178 15.23 -32.25 22.40
CA TYR A 1178 16.25 -33.18 22.88
C TYR A 1178 15.69 -34.11 23.96
N ALA A 1179 14.77 -33.63 24.80
CA ALA A 1179 14.15 -34.43 25.86
C ALA A 1179 13.26 -35.56 25.32
N VAL A 1180 12.55 -35.37 24.19
CA VAL A 1180 11.84 -36.43 23.46
C VAL A 1180 12.81 -37.52 22.98
N GLU A 1181 13.91 -37.13 22.32
CA GLU A 1181 14.91 -38.11 21.84
C GLU A 1181 15.63 -38.82 22.99
N ALA A 1182 15.91 -38.12 24.09
CA ALA A 1182 16.47 -38.70 25.31
C ALA A 1182 15.50 -39.68 26.00
N LYS A 1183 14.19 -39.41 25.98
CA LYS A 1183 13.16 -40.31 26.53
C LYS A 1183 13.09 -41.62 25.75
N TYR A 1184 12.99 -41.55 24.41
CA TYR A 1184 12.60 -42.71 23.58
C TYR A 1184 13.63 -43.26 22.59
N SER A 1185 14.76 -42.60 22.30
CA SER A 1185 15.70 -43.18 21.32
C SER A 1185 16.28 -44.49 21.85
N LYS A 1186 16.16 -45.54 21.03
CA LYS A 1186 16.71 -46.89 21.27
C LYS A 1186 18.21 -46.96 20.96
N ASN A 1187 18.77 -45.97 20.25
CA ASN A 1187 20.21 -45.83 20.02
C ASN A 1187 20.89 -45.20 21.25
N PRO A 1188 21.79 -45.91 21.95
CA PRO A 1188 22.40 -45.41 23.18
C PRO A 1188 23.21 -44.11 22.99
N ASP A 1189 23.83 -43.88 21.84
CA ASP A 1189 24.64 -42.69 21.62
C ASP A 1189 23.83 -41.46 21.24
N GLU A 1190 22.76 -41.63 20.47
CA GLU A 1190 21.76 -40.57 20.28
C GLU A 1190 21.09 -40.21 21.60
N ARG A 1191 20.67 -41.21 22.38
CA ARG A 1191 20.05 -41.02 23.70
C ARG A 1191 21.00 -40.26 24.63
N ARG A 1192 22.26 -40.68 24.74
CA ARG A 1192 23.30 -40.00 25.55
C ARG A 1192 23.60 -38.58 25.04
N ARG A 1193 23.65 -38.37 23.72
CA ARG A 1193 23.79 -37.04 23.09
C ARG A 1193 22.62 -36.14 23.49
N ALA A 1194 21.40 -36.57 23.21
CA ALA A 1194 20.17 -35.83 23.47
C ALA A 1194 19.99 -35.51 24.95
N LEU A 1195 20.30 -36.47 25.85
CA LEU A 1195 20.27 -36.27 27.30
C LEU A 1195 21.21 -35.15 27.75
N ARG A 1196 22.43 -35.06 27.19
CA ARG A 1196 23.37 -33.95 27.48
C ARG A 1196 22.80 -32.60 27.01
N TYR A 1197 22.25 -32.52 25.80
CA TYR A 1197 21.60 -31.29 25.33
C TYR A 1197 20.39 -30.90 26.18
N ALA A 1198 19.54 -31.87 26.54
CA ALA A 1198 18.37 -31.62 27.39
C ALA A 1198 18.76 -31.14 28.80
N LEU A 1199 19.78 -31.77 29.44
CA LEU A 1199 20.28 -31.36 30.76
C LEU A 1199 21.08 -30.04 30.77
N TYR A 1200 21.56 -29.58 29.61
CA TYR A 1200 22.08 -28.22 29.44
C TYR A 1200 20.94 -27.20 29.31
N LEU A 1201 19.93 -27.52 28.50
CA LEU A 1201 18.86 -26.58 28.13
C LEU A 1201 17.72 -26.48 29.15
N ASP A 1202 17.28 -27.58 29.77
CA ASP A 1202 16.24 -27.61 30.82
C ASP A 1202 16.25 -28.96 31.59
N ARG A 1203 16.94 -29.02 32.73
CA ARG A 1203 16.96 -30.19 33.62
C ARG A 1203 15.59 -30.48 34.25
N GLN A 1204 14.70 -29.49 34.27
CA GLN A 1204 13.35 -29.62 34.83
C GLN A 1204 12.35 -30.18 33.79
N SER A 1205 12.80 -30.60 32.61
CA SER A 1205 11.96 -31.22 31.60
C SER A 1205 11.30 -32.51 32.12
N ALA A 1206 9.98 -32.59 32.06
CA ALA A 1206 9.18 -33.73 32.52
C ALA A 1206 9.55 -35.03 31.79
N ARG A 1207 9.95 -34.93 30.51
CA ARG A 1207 10.36 -36.08 29.69
C ARG A 1207 11.65 -36.75 30.20
N LEU A 1208 12.44 -36.05 31.02
CA LEU A 1208 13.65 -36.60 31.66
C LEU A 1208 13.36 -37.37 32.97
N GLN A 1209 12.14 -37.30 33.53
CA GLN A 1209 11.86 -37.89 34.85
C GLN A 1209 12.07 -39.41 34.88
N GLY A 1210 11.67 -40.12 33.82
CA GLY A 1210 11.86 -41.58 33.69
C GLY A 1210 13.25 -42.05 33.26
N ILE A 1211 14.24 -41.16 33.13
CA ILE A 1211 15.62 -41.52 32.78
C ILE A 1211 16.41 -41.80 34.08
N PRO A 1212 17.18 -42.90 34.18
CA PRO A 1212 17.98 -43.23 35.37
C PRO A 1212 18.90 -42.10 35.83
N GLU A 1213 19.00 -41.88 37.15
CA GLU A 1213 19.90 -40.88 37.72
C GLU A 1213 21.38 -41.18 37.42
N THR A 1214 21.74 -42.44 37.18
CA THR A 1214 23.08 -42.82 36.71
C THR A 1214 23.37 -42.33 35.29
N GLU A 1215 22.42 -42.41 34.36
CA GLU A 1215 22.54 -41.82 33.02
C GLU A 1215 22.64 -40.28 33.10
N LYS A 1216 21.81 -39.64 33.94
CA LYS A 1216 21.83 -38.18 34.16
C LYS A 1216 23.15 -37.71 34.77
N ALA A 1217 23.64 -38.37 35.82
CA ALA A 1217 24.91 -38.03 36.48
C ALA A 1217 26.12 -38.20 35.54
N ALA A 1218 26.11 -39.24 34.68
CA ALA A 1218 27.13 -39.41 33.64
C ALA A 1218 27.06 -38.30 32.59
N ALA A 1219 25.85 -37.90 32.16
CA ALA A 1219 25.66 -36.79 31.23
C ALA A 1219 26.06 -35.43 31.82
N GLU A 1220 25.72 -35.15 33.09
CA GLU A 1220 26.19 -33.96 33.81
C GLU A 1220 27.72 -33.93 33.97
N THR A 1221 28.33 -35.06 34.35
CA THR A 1221 29.78 -35.19 34.50
C THR A 1221 30.50 -34.92 33.17
N TRP A 1222 29.88 -35.33 32.06
CA TRP A 1222 30.36 -34.99 30.72
C TRP A 1222 30.20 -33.49 30.41
N LEU A 1223 29.05 -32.88 30.71
CA LEU A 1223 28.79 -31.44 30.51
C LEU A 1223 29.76 -30.54 31.29
N ARG A 1224 30.10 -30.91 32.53
CA ARG A 1224 31.09 -30.18 33.35
C ARG A 1224 32.50 -30.16 32.73
N LYS A 1225 32.77 -31.05 31.76
CA LYS A 1225 34.04 -31.14 31.00
C LYS A 1225 33.92 -30.68 29.54
N ASN A 1226 32.71 -30.46 29.03
CA ASN A 1226 32.44 -30.21 27.60
C ASN A 1226 31.30 -29.20 27.42
N ASN A 1227 31.61 -28.00 26.89
CA ASN A 1227 30.58 -27.04 26.51
C ASN A 1227 30.04 -27.35 25.11
N LEU A 1228 28.80 -27.84 25.03
CA LEU A 1228 28.09 -28.21 23.80
C LEU A 1228 27.95 -27.09 22.76
N PHE A 1229 27.98 -25.84 23.21
CA PHE A 1229 27.71 -24.64 22.41
C PHE A 1229 28.87 -23.64 22.46
N ALA A 1230 30.03 -24.03 22.98
CA ALA A 1230 31.24 -23.22 22.90
C ALA A 1230 31.54 -22.86 21.43
N PRO A 1231 31.96 -21.62 21.15
CA PRO A 1231 32.48 -21.27 19.84
C PRO A 1231 33.57 -22.26 19.44
N LYS A 1232 33.41 -22.90 18.28
CA LYS A 1232 34.48 -23.71 17.66
C LYS A 1232 35.59 -22.76 17.23
N LEU A 1233 36.48 -22.43 18.16
CA LEU A 1233 37.69 -21.65 17.89
C LEU A 1233 38.38 -22.25 16.65
N SER A 1234 38.50 -21.47 15.59
CA SER A 1234 39.19 -21.89 14.37
C SER A 1234 40.63 -22.28 14.72
N ASN A 1235 41.25 -23.13 13.90
CA ASN A 1235 42.64 -23.52 14.17
C ASN A 1235 43.58 -22.30 14.15
N GLU A 1236 43.28 -21.26 13.36
CA GLU A 1236 43.92 -19.94 13.48
C GLU A 1236 43.70 -19.27 14.84
N ALA A 1237 42.47 -19.24 15.36
CA ALA A 1237 42.18 -18.62 16.66
C ALA A 1237 42.84 -19.38 17.82
N LYS A 1238 42.97 -20.71 17.71
CA LYS A 1238 43.76 -21.52 18.64
C LYS A 1238 45.26 -21.22 18.54
N LEU A 1239 45.80 -21.12 17.32
CA LEU A 1239 47.19 -20.74 17.08
C LEU A 1239 47.52 -19.34 17.64
N ARG A 1240 46.64 -18.35 17.43
CA ARG A 1240 46.81 -16.97 17.92
C ARG A 1240 46.49 -16.76 19.40
N MET A 1241 46.05 -17.81 20.12
CA MET A 1241 45.93 -17.81 21.58
C MET A 1241 46.87 -18.84 22.24
N GLY A 1242 47.73 -19.48 21.45
CA GLY A 1242 48.86 -20.31 21.89
C GLY A 1242 50.21 -19.57 21.79
N THR A 1243 50.17 -18.25 21.60
CA THR A 1243 51.30 -17.31 21.49
C THR A 1243 50.96 -16.02 22.21
#